data_AF-A0A7C4VFR9-F1
#
_entry.id   AF-A0A7C4VFR9-F1
#
_cell.length_a   1.000
_cell.length_b   1.000
_cell.length_c   1.000
_cell.angle_alpha   90.00
_cell.angle_beta   90.00
_cell.angle_gamma   90.00
#
_symmetry.space_group_name_H-M   'P 1'
#
loop_
_entity.id
_entity.type
_entity.pdbx_description
1 polymer ?
#
loop_
_entity_poly.entity_id
_entity_poly.type
_entity_poly.pdbx_seq_one_letter_code
_entity_poly.pdbx_strand_id
1 'polypeptide(L)'
;MKLWAAGLLLLGAAWAASAEVKPPADVSAAPGEYATLLFSVWGSGEVHLAALVPEGWQALPLPDRVQLEERTFVALTVRVPELTPADSRHPLVLQAWEGDRLLSQATAHVTVEARADLIVYLEDKHEARMGAPFTYRVTVINRGNRRDRIVLEAAANTGEAFVTPTVLELDPGEEGWAKLTLQIGEGRSVSPGYTMITWVRARSTNGGFVRKVRASTRWVDPLALDGRGPDPTLRLGLSGSLGVGGRVEAGELAPLVFRYSVQPVLSGQLSDYVEGQAQPAAVQGGSPNWWPRAPGSVSARLKGPAWDASLAATGVELGLQTGFKLASWRYNLGARGRYDATTVGFSVGAASTRKDLNLQWNADTRVFQGRRQDRFSVGYSLPITENLNLRLGGRLSGIAAGSYTVVGSAQQGVLWQSRRFSVLESLTVTPQLDLYALTVTGGTRSVYPLGVRGTTHLQSEPAGLAWKVSTSLFATPLPRTSLRLTTAAEAPAAKPLEFSLNPSLGVNLPNLSGLHSRFGLGYKLRYRPQDGELVQVGNASMQLRLGRFSLSGNGFYTLTGPPAYSAKLGLSWRPLPLTVLRSEYSLRQGSEYQETLGLSWQQYWGSGFATQLDFRRAAGVKTGDRLGLYLAQQSLLGSPFGLVLGYAVSDADGLGRGRTELTQTFSVQLGFNFAWQFTTPEPVVAVFGGRRVGEVRGVAFIDRNHNGVKDEGEPAVAGLGVGLGGASTVTDADGSFRLLARPGRHRPRLTQLPATLDLYQELDVEVKESQRYVLDLPLAPTAQLALVLFHDANHNGRQDAEEFGIPYGGVRLSGPTQRSFRTDERGLVLATGLLPGTYRVEPDPEFLPPRFRATATATVIELEPGKADRTLALGAAPPPKEVRTTYDASQLAVFASLPSPIAAAGGEVEVRAIAAGEPDQVWLQIEGADYPLEPLGDGRYAGRFRLPRTTPTGPQTLTVVAARGSETARGAVVLTVVERPLYTLDPAKITVGEAHALSLKLLFHARQVRLKIGEEVLEMTSEDGYRWRARWTARQAGEVAVQPVADGEELAPSKLLVLPGRSEAQQRRDP
;
A
#
# COMPACT_ATOMS: atom_id res chain seq x y z
N MET A 1 33.29 -89.59 -49.21
CA MET A 1 32.58 -88.38 -49.68
C MET A 1 32.48 -87.43 -48.49
N LYS A 2 33.47 -86.57 -48.18
CA LYS A 2 34.10 -85.54 -49.01
C LYS A 2 33.05 -84.72 -49.78
N LEU A 3 32.89 -83.46 -49.34
CA LEU A 3 32.74 -82.25 -50.16
C LEU A 3 31.35 -81.71 -50.57
N TRP A 4 30.23 -82.13 -49.96
CA TRP A 4 28.90 -81.57 -50.34
C TRP A 4 27.96 -81.18 -49.19
N ALA A 5 28.49 -80.74 -48.04
CA ALA A 5 27.69 -80.12 -46.99
C ALA A 5 28.22 -78.74 -46.53
N ALA A 6 29.23 -78.21 -47.21
CA ALA A 6 29.79 -76.88 -46.98
C ALA A 6 29.33 -75.82 -48.02
N GLY A 7 28.49 -76.22 -48.99
CA GLY A 7 28.04 -75.36 -50.10
C GLY A 7 26.64 -74.75 -49.95
N LEU A 8 25.89 -75.06 -48.89
CA LEU A 8 24.53 -74.55 -48.66
C LEU A 8 24.34 -73.83 -47.31
N LEU A 9 25.45 -73.44 -46.66
CA LEU A 9 25.47 -72.54 -45.51
C LEU A 9 26.02 -71.14 -45.83
N LEU A 10 26.14 -70.80 -47.13
CA LEU A 10 26.63 -69.50 -47.63
C LEU A 10 25.66 -68.78 -48.59
N LEU A 11 24.39 -69.21 -48.65
CA LEU A 11 23.30 -68.46 -49.30
C LEU A 11 22.14 -68.30 -48.32
N GLY A 12 22.43 -67.51 -47.29
CA GLY A 12 21.51 -67.02 -46.28
C GLY A 12 22.20 -65.97 -45.40
N ALA A 13 23.19 -65.26 -45.96
CA ALA A 13 23.75 -64.08 -45.32
C ALA A 13 22.98 -62.86 -45.81
N ALA A 14 22.73 -61.96 -44.87
CA ALA A 14 22.37 -60.56 -45.07
C ALA A 14 20.92 -60.27 -45.45
N TRP A 15 20.05 -60.21 -44.43
CA TRP A 15 19.35 -58.96 -44.10
C TRP A 15 19.42 -58.78 -42.57
N ALA A 16 20.63 -58.64 -42.03
CA ALA A 16 20.75 -58.07 -40.69
C ALA A 16 20.46 -56.57 -40.85
N ALA A 17 19.55 -56.02 -40.04
CA ALA A 17 19.30 -54.59 -40.09
C ALA A 17 20.62 -53.87 -39.79
N SER A 18 21.12 -53.10 -40.76
CA SER A 18 22.24 -52.18 -40.52
C SER A 18 21.63 -50.83 -40.23
N ALA A 19 22.00 -50.24 -39.10
CA ALA A 19 21.57 -48.90 -38.73
C ALA A 19 22.80 -48.09 -38.30
N GLU A 20 22.98 -46.90 -38.88
CA GLU A 20 23.96 -45.91 -38.49
C GLU A 20 23.23 -44.65 -38.03
N VAL A 21 23.36 -44.31 -36.74
CA VAL A 21 22.81 -43.06 -36.20
C VAL A 21 23.86 -41.96 -36.33
N LYS A 22 23.51 -40.85 -36.98
CA LYS A 22 24.36 -39.65 -37.04
C LYS A 22 23.79 -38.55 -36.15
N PRO A 23 24.63 -37.87 -35.33
CA PRO A 23 24.16 -36.83 -34.43
C PRO A 23 23.77 -35.57 -35.20
N PRO A 24 22.74 -34.84 -34.75
CA PRO A 24 22.45 -33.48 -35.21
C PRO A 24 23.48 -32.47 -34.69
N ALA A 25 23.36 -31.22 -35.15
CA ALA A 25 24.02 -30.09 -34.51
C ALA A 25 23.48 -29.89 -33.08
N ASP A 26 24.36 -29.41 -32.19
CA ASP A 26 23.95 -29.03 -30.84
C ASP A 26 22.93 -27.89 -30.88
N VAL A 27 22.02 -27.89 -29.91
CA VAL A 27 20.96 -26.87 -29.78
C VAL A 27 21.09 -26.14 -28.45
N SER A 28 20.63 -24.89 -28.42
CA SER A 28 20.47 -24.14 -27.17
C SER A 28 18.99 -24.01 -26.84
N ALA A 29 18.64 -24.10 -25.55
CA ALA A 29 17.27 -23.95 -25.09
C ALA A 29 17.22 -23.27 -23.73
N ALA A 30 16.20 -22.43 -23.50
CA ALA A 30 16.02 -21.79 -22.22
C ALA A 30 15.42 -22.77 -21.18
N PRO A 31 15.67 -22.56 -19.89
CA PRO A 31 15.07 -23.38 -18.84
C PRO A 31 13.53 -23.33 -18.90
N GLY A 32 12.90 -24.51 -18.93
CA GLY A 32 11.46 -24.72 -19.06
C GLY A 32 10.96 -24.97 -20.50
N GLU A 33 11.79 -24.71 -21.52
CA GLU A 33 11.46 -24.94 -22.94
C GLU A 33 11.77 -26.36 -23.41
N TYR A 34 11.22 -26.72 -24.57
CA TYR A 34 11.52 -27.98 -25.24
C TYR A 34 12.68 -27.80 -26.23
N ALA A 35 13.67 -28.66 -26.15
CA ALA A 35 14.76 -28.79 -27.10
C ALA A 35 14.52 -30.00 -28.00
N THR A 36 14.41 -29.79 -29.31
CA THR A 36 14.23 -30.88 -30.30
C THR A 36 15.51 -31.09 -31.11
N LEU A 37 16.03 -32.30 -31.10
CA LEU A 37 17.22 -32.73 -31.82
C LEU A 37 16.85 -33.74 -32.90
N LEU A 38 17.17 -33.44 -34.15
CA LEU A 38 16.77 -34.25 -35.31
C LEU A 38 17.90 -35.19 -35.76
N PHE A 39 17.95 -36.39 -35.21
CA PHE A 39 18.93 -37.41 -35.59
C PHE A 39 18.59 -38.00 -36.97
N SER A 40 19.62 -38.29 -37.77
CA SER A 40 19.43 -39.05 -39.02
C SER A 40 19.92 -40.48 -38.83
N VAL A 41 19.03 -41.45 -39.02
CA VAL A 41 19.30 -42.88 -38.93
C VAL A 41 19.31 -43.47 -40.34
N TRP A 42 20.45 -44.00 -40.75
CA TRP A 42 20.66 -44.58 -42.08
C TRP A 42 20.64 -46.09 -41.99
N GLY A 43 19.95 -46.77 -42.90
CA GLY A 43 19.81 -48.22 -42.79
C GLY A 43 18.61 -48.81 -43.53
N SER A 44 18.44 -50.11 -43.36
CA SER A 44 17.28 -50.85 -43.84
C SER A 44 16.84 -51.90 -42.83
N GLY A 45 15.53 -52.09 -42.66
CA GLY A 45 14.94 -52.99 -41.66
C GLY A 45 14.21 -52.25 -40.53
N GLU A 46 13.54 -53.02 -39.66
CA GLU A 46 12.84 -52.50 -38.48
C GLU A 46 13.81 -52.42 -37.30
N VAL A 47 13.93 -51.24 -36.66
CA VAL A 47 14.80 -51.04 -35.50
C VAL A 47 14.04 -50.48 -34.31
N HIS A 48 14.48 -50.86 -33.12
CA HIS A 48 14.02 -50.31 -31.84
C HIS A 48 14.85 -49.09 -31.47
N LEU A 49 14.20 -47.98 -31.14
CA LEU A 49 14.89 -46.75 -30.75
C LEU A 49 14.76 -46.49 -29.25
N ALA A 50 15.88 -46.18 -28.60
CA ALA A 50 15.92 -45.78 -27.21
C ALA A 50 16.72 -44.48 -27.07
N ALA A 51 16.30 -43.60 -26.15
CA ALA A 51 17.04 -42.39 -25.83
C ALA A 51 17.55 -42.43 -24.38
N LEU A 52 18.82 -42.08 -24.18
CA LEU A 52 19.38 -41.80 -22.87
C LEU A 52 19.42 -40.29 -22.69
N VAL A 53 18.73 -39.82 -21.65
CA VAL A 53 18.62 -38.40 -21.32
C VAL A 53 19.18 -38.11 -19.93
N PRO A 54 19.67 -36.88 -19.67
CA PRO A 54 20.19 -36.51 -18.35
C PRO A 54 19.15 -36.69 -17.25
N GLU A 55 19.61 -36.98 -16.04
CA GLU A 55 18.76 -37.16 -14.88
C GLU A 55 17.88 -35.91 -14.63
N GLY A 56 16.58 -36.14 -14.41
CA GLY A 56 15.59 -35.07 -14.22
C GLY A 56 15.06 -34.40 -15.50
N TRP A 57 15.55 -34.76 -16.69
CA TRP A 57 15.04 -34.24 -17.96
C TRP A 57 13.89 -35.11 -18.49
N GLN A 58 12.82 -34.48 -18.95
CA GLN A 58 11.66 -35.19 -19.48
C GLN A 58 11.77 -35.32 -21.01
N ALA A 59 11.90 -36.55 -21.51
CA ALA A 59 11.85 -36.83 -22.95
C ALA A 59 10.42 -37.12 -23.42
N LEU A 60 10.06 -36.61 -24.59
CA LEU A 60 8.84 -37.05 -25.27
C LEU A 60 9.04 -38.48 -25.80
N PRO A 61 8.00 -39.33 -25.80
CA PRO A 61 8.10 -40.72 -26.25
C PRO A 61 8.59 -40.79 -27.70
N LEU A 62 9.56 -41.67 -27.95
CA LEU A 62 9.96 -42.06 -29.30
C LEU A 62 9.07 -43.21 -29.78
N PRO A 63 8.93 -43.40 -31.12
CA PRO A 63 8.27 -44.59 -31.64
C PRO A 63 9.07 -45.85 -31.25
N ASP A 64 8.40 -46.82 -30.64
CA ASP A 64 9.04 -48.05 -30.13
C ASP A 64 9.73 -48.87 -31.22
N ARG A 65 9.20 -48.83 -32.45
CA ARG A 65 9.78 -49.44 -33.65
C ARG A 65 9.66 -48.49 -34.84
N VAL A 66 10.72 -48.41 -35.63
CA VAL A 66 10.77 -47.59 -36.84
C VAL A 66 11.30 -48.42 -37.99
N GLN A 67 10.56 -48.45 -39.09
CA GLN A 67 11.05 -48.99 -40.35
C GLN A 67 12.00 -47.98 -41.00
N LEU A 68 13.24 -48.39 -41.28
CA LEU A 68 14.24 -47.54 -41.92
C LEU A 68 14.11 -47.59 -43.46
N GLU A 69 14.05 -46.41 -44.09
CA GLU A 69 13.97 -46.24 -45.56
C GLU A 69 15.18 -45.44 -46.07
N GLU A 70 16.34 -46.09 -46.22
CA GLU A 70 17.67 -45.52 -46.57
C GLU A 70 18.19 -44.43 -45.60
N ARG A 71 17.40 -43.39 -45.33
CA ARG A 71 17.63 -42.31 -44.37
C ARG A 71 16.32 -41.88 -43.72
N THR A 72 16.14 -42.20 -42.44
CA THR A 72 14.98 -41.80 -41.63
C THR A 72 15.39 -40.73 -40.61
N PHE A 73 14.57 -39.69 -40.43
CA PHE A 73 14.81 -38.66 -39.41
C PHE A 73 14.01 -38.95 -38.13
N VAL A 74 14.69 -38.90 -36.99
CA VAL A 74 14.11 -39.16 -35.68
C VAL A 74 14.26 -37.90 -34.82
N ALA A 75 13.13 -37.34 -34.39
CA ALA A 75 13.12 -36.18 -33.51
C ALA A 75 13.14 -36.61 -32.04
N LEU A 76 14.27 -36.39 -31.35
CA LEU A 76 14.36 -36.51 -29.91
C LEU A 76 14.05 -35.16 -29.27
N THR A 77 12.88 -35.05 -28.64
CA THR A 77 12.47 -33.81 -27.96
C THR A 77 12.55 -34.00 -26.44
N VAL A 78 13.24 -33.10 -25.75
CA VAL A 78 13.36 -33.09 -24.28
C VAL A 78 12.95 -31.74 -23.70
N ARG A 79 12.41 -31.71 -22.49
CA ARG A 79 12.11 -30.48 -21.75
C ARG A 79 13.25 -30.17 -20.77
N VAL A 80 13.82 -28.97 -20.87
CA VAL A 80 14.90 -28.50 -19.99
C VAL A 80 14.34 -28.11 -18.60
N PRO A 81 14.86 -28.64 -17.48
CA PRO A 81 14.42 -28.25 -16.13
C PRO A 81 14.67 -26.76 -15.82
N GLU A 82 13.76 -26.06 -15.11
CA GLU A 82 13.82 -24.59 -15.00
C GLU A 82 15.02 -24.02 -14.19
N LEU A 83 15.66 -24.82 -13.32
CA LEU A 83 16.87 -24.40 -12.57
C LEU A 83 18.18 -24.97 -13.11
N THR A 84 18.17 -25.57 -14.31
CA THR A 84 19.39 -26.13 -14.88
C THR A 84 20.43 -25.02 -15.07
N PRO A 85 21.64 -25.12 -14.49
CA PRO A 85 22.62 -24.03 -14.49
C PRO A 85 22.86 -23.46 -15.89
N ALA A 86 22.88 -22.13 -15.99
CA ALA A 86 23.18 -21.46 -17.25
C ALA A 86 24.55 -21.89 -17.81
N ASP A 87 24.65 -21.99 -19.14
CA ASP A 87 25.82 -22.40 -19.91
C ASP A 87 26.27 -23.85 -19.66
N SER A 88 25.48 -24.65 -18.92
CA SER A 88 25.73 -26.08 -18.78
C SER A 88 25.37 -26.81 -20.07
N ARG A 89 26.21 -27.78 -20.46
CA ARG A 89 26.07 -28.57 -21.69
C ARG A 89 25.79 -30.03 -21.32
N HIS A 90 24.63 -30.54 -21.76
CA HIS A 90 24.14 -31.86 -21.37
C HIS A 90 24.04 -32.80 -22.58
N PRO A 91 24.52 -34.05 -22.49
CA PRO A 91 24.48 -35.00 -23.60
C PRO A 91 23.12 -35.71 -23.70
N LEU A 92 22.67 -35.94 -24.92
CA LEU A 92 21.51 -36.75 -25.28
C LEU A 92 21.94 -37.81 -26.28
N VAL A 93 21.71 -39.08 -25.94
CA VAL A 93 22.16 -40.21 -26.76
C VAL A 93 20.95 -40.90 -27.38
N LEU A 94 20.93 -41.01 -28.71
CA LEU A 94 19.96 -41.86 -29.42
C LEU A 94 20.63 -43.19 -29.76
N GLN A 95 19.97 -44.29 -29.41
CA GLN A 95 20.43 -45.66 -29.62
C GLN A 95 19.44 -46.42 -30.52
N ALA A 96 19.96 -47.16 -31.49
CA ALA A 96 19.19 -48.05 -32.36
C ALA A 96 19.56 -49.51 -32.06
N TRP A 97 18.56 -50.35 -31.83
CA TRP A 97 18.67 -51.74 -31.39
C TRP A 97 17.94 -52.69 -32.33
N GLU A 98 18.44 -53.91 -32.48
CA GLU A 98 17.79 -55.05 -33.13
C GLU A 98 17.74 -56.21 -32.12
N GLY A 99 16.55 -56.49 -31.58
CA GLY A 99 16.44 -57.33 -30.37
C GLY A 99 17.26 -56.75 -29.22
N ASP A 100 18.13 -57.58 -28.62
CA ASP A 100 19.05 -57.16 -27.54
C ASP A 100 20.40 -56.62 -28.06
N ARG A 101 20.58 -56.50 -29.38
CA ARG A 101 21.83 -56.05 -29.99
C ARG A 101 21.79 -54.56 -30.33
N LEU A 102 22.67 -53.77 -29.72
CA LEU A 102 22.86 -52.36 -30.11
C LEU A 102 23.52 -52.29 -31.49
N LEU A 103 22.83 -51.67 -32.45
CA LEU A 103 23.32 -51.49 -33.83
C LEU A 103 24.19 -50.23 -33.95
N SER A 104 23.72 -49.10 -33.42
CA SER A 104 24.44 -47.82 -33.48
C SER A 104 23.90 -46.82 -32.45
N GLN A 105 24.72 -45.85 -32.07
CA GLN A 105 24.34 -44.75 -31.20
C GLN A 105 25.05 -43.46 -31.59
N ALA A 106 24.40 -42.33 -31.32
CA ALA A 106 24.99 -41.00 -31.50
C ALA A 106 24.64 -40.07 -30.34
N THR A 107 25.54 -39.15 -30.02
CA THR A 107 25.35 -38.15 -28.96
C THR A 107 25.30 -36.75 -29.54
N ALA A 108 24.32 -35.96 -29.13
CA ALA A 108 24.27 -34.51 -29.36
C ALA A 108 24.06 -33.81 -28.02
N HIS A 109 24.31 -32.50 -27.97
CA HIS A 109 24.23 -31.75 -26.72
C HIS A 109 23.18 -30.64 -26.75
N VAL A 110 22.59 -30.39 -25.59
CA VAL A 110 21.79 -29.20 -25.32
C VAL A 110 22.58 -28.27 -24.41
N THR A 111 22.77 -27.03 -24.83
CA THR A 111 23.35 -25.97 -24.00
C THR A 111 22.22 -25.14 -23.38
N VAL A 112 22.22 -24.99 -22.06
CA VAL A 112 21.14 -24.28 -21.35
C VAL A 112 21.40 -22.78 -21.33
N GLU A 113 20.44 -22.00 -21.82
CA GLU A 113 20.58 -20.54 -21.85
C GLU A 113 20.41 -19.90 -20.47
N ALA A 114 20.99 -18.70 -20.32
CA ALA A 114 20.86 -17.92 -19.10
C ALA A 114 19.49 -17.25 -19.01
N ARG A 115 18.76 -17.50 -17.92
CA ARG A 115 17.46 -16.89 -17.63
C ARG A 115 17.52 -16.18 -16.29
N ALA A 116 17.22 -14.89 -16.29
CA ALA A 116 17.06 -14.08 -15.08
C ALA A 116 15.57 -13.93 -14.75
N ASP A 117 15.17 -14.27 -13.53
CA ASP A 117 13.81 -14.08 -13.03
C ASP A 117 13.84 -13.85 -11.51
N LEU A 118 12.94 -13.01 -11.01
CA LEU A 118 12.89 -12.58 -9.61
C LEU A 118 11.44 -12.57 -9.10
N ILE A 119 11.23 -13.16 -7.94
CA ILE A 119 10.02 -12.95 -7.14
C ILE A 119 10.34 -11.93 -6.06
N VAL A 120 9.49 -10.92 -5.91
CA VAL A 120 9.57 -9.94 -4.82
C VAL A 120 8.24 -9.94 -4.09
N TYR A 121 8.28 -10.16 -2.79
CA TYR A 121 7.11 -10.22 -1.92
C TYR A 121 7.22 -9.14 -0.83
N LEU A 122 6.11 -8.42 -0.62
CA LEU A 122 5.91 -7.46 0.45
C LEU A 122 4.41 -7.39 0.72
N GLU A 123 4.01 -7.22 1.99
CA GLU A 123 2.60 -7.10 2.36
C GLU A 123 1.99 -5.79 1.83
N ASP A 124 0.80 -5.91 1.21
CA ASP A 124 0.21 -4.85 0.40
C ASP A 124 -0.35 -3.68 1.24
N LYS A 125 -0.75 -3.96 2.48
CA LYS A 125 -1.45 -3.02 3.36
C LYS A 125 -0.88 -3.07 4.76
N HIS A 126 -0.42 -1.91 5.23
CA HIS A 126 0.06 -1.73 6.58
C HIS A 126 -0.56 -0.49 7.23
N GLU A 127 -0.67 -0.52 8.55
CA GLU A 127 -1.00 0.65 9.36
C GLU A 127 0.25 1.10 10.14
N ALA A 128 0.58 2.38 10.03
CA ALA A 128 1.72 3.00 10.68
C ALA A 128 1.24 4.08 11.66
N ARG A 129 1.82 4.12 12.86
CA ARG A 129 1.54 5.19 13.81
C ARG A 129 2.28 6.46 13.42
N MET A 130 1.60 7.61 13.49
CA MET A 130 2.26 8.90 13.29
C MET A 130 3.39 9.12 14.29
N GLY A 131 4.48 9.74 13.82
CA GLY A 131 5.58 10.19 14.67
C GLY A 131 6.80 9.27 14.73
N ALA A 132 6.76 8.02 14.24
CA ALA A 132 7.93 7.13 14.22
C ALA A 132 8.19 6.55 12.81
N PRO A 133 9.44 6.19 12.47
CA PRO A 133 9.70 5.45 11.24
C PRO A 133 9.01 4.08 11.30
N PHE A 134 8.24 3.75 10.27
CA PHE A 134 7.57 2.46 10.14
C PHE A 134 8.45 1.48 9.37
N THR A 135 8.59 0.24 9.84
CA THR A 135 9.49 -0.73 9.21
C THR A 135 8.82 -2.07 8.95
N TYR A 136 9.00 -2.63 7.76
CA TYR A 136 8.50 -3.97 7.39
C TYR A 136 9.47 -4.70 6.44
N ARG A 137 9.27 -6.01 6.27
CA ARG A 137 10.18 -6.90 5.52
C ARG A 137 9.81 -6.94 4.04
N VAL A 138 10.84 -6.91 3.19
CA VAL A 138 10.76 -7.22 1.76
C VAL A 138 11.52 -8.52 1.53
N THR A 139 10.87 -9.49 0.90
CA THR A 139 11.47 -10.78 0.55
C THR A 139 11.71 -10.84 -0.96
N VAL A 140 12.84 -11.41 -1.36
CA VAL A 140 13.29 -11.53 -2.75
C VAL A 140 13.78 -12.95 -2.99
N ILE A 141 13.34 -13.59 -4.07
CA ILE A 141 13.76 -14.94 -4.44
C ILE A 141 14.32 -14.89 -5.86
N ASN A 142 15.52 -15.44 -6.07
CA ASN A 142 16.09 -15.62 -7.39
C ASN A 142 15.46 -16.86 -8.05
N ARG A 143 14.63 -16.65 -9.07
CA ARG A 143 14.04 -17.74 -9.88
C ARG A 143 14.83 -17.95 -11.20
N GLY A 144 15.91 -17.21 -11.40
CA GLY A 144 16.83 -17.47 -12.49
C GLY A 144 17.65 -18.75 -12.27
N ASN A 145 18.29 -19.22 -13.32
CA ASN A 145 19.15 -20.42 -13.31
C ASN A 145 20.65 -20.09 -13.16
N ARG A 146 20.96 -18.88 -12.69
CA ARG A 146 22.32 -18.41 -12.40
C ARG A 146 22.32 -17.57 -11.12
N ARG A 147 23.40 -17.63 -10.33
CA ARG A 147 23.65 -16.71 -9.20
C ARG A 147 23.48 -15.27 -9.66
N ASP A 148 22.71 -14.50 -8.91
CA ASP A 148 22.34 -13.13 -9.27
C ASP A 148 22.62 -12.14 -8.14
N ARG A 149 23.08 -10.96 -8.53
CA ARG A 149 23.30 -9.84 -7.62
C ARG A 149 22.17 -8.83 -7.81
N ILE A 150 21.26 -8.81 -6.86
CA ILE A 150 20.00 -8.09 -6.94
C ILE A 150 20.11 -6.77 -6.17
N VAL A 151 19.98 -5.66 -6.90
CA VAL A 151 20.01 -4.31 -6.32
C VAL A 151 18.58 -3.88 -5.95
N LEU A 152 18.39 -3.49 -4.70
CA LEU A 152 17.12 -3.03 -4.15
C LEU A 152 17.08 -1.50 -4.02
N GLU A 153 16.03 -0.91 -4.57
CA GLU A 153 15.72 0.52 -4.47
C GLU A 153 14.28 0.70 -3.97
N ALA A 154 14.04 1.63 -3.04
CA ALA A 154 12.68 2.03 -2.66
C ALA A 154 12.43 3.51 -2.93
N ALA A 155 11.18 3.82 -3.25
CA ALA A 155 10.68 5.18 -3.41
C ALA A 155 9.27 5.30 -2.86
N ALA A 156 8.93 6.45 -2.29
CA ALA A 156 7.59 6.75 -1.82
C ALA A 156 6.98 7.94 -2.57
N ASN A 157 5.65 7.99 -2.67
CA ASN A 157 4.93 9.13 -3.24
C ASN A 157 5.08 10.39 -2.37
N THR A 158 5.25 10.23 -1.07
CA THR A 158 5.43 11.29 -0.07
C THR A 158 6.26 10.71 1.06
N GLY A 159 7.12 11.53 1.68
CA GLY A 159 8.11 11.03 2.65
C GLY A 159 9.32 10.38 2.00
N GLU A 160 10.01 9.54 2.76
CA GLU A 160 11.26 8.88 2.42
C GLU A 160 11.14 7.38 2.69
N ALA A 161 11.76 6.56 1.85
CA ALA A 161 11.75 5.11 1.95
C ALA A 161 13.17 4.57 1.75
N PHE A 162 13.60 3.66 2.62
CA PHE A 162 14.94 3.09 2.64
C PHE A 162 14.89 1.58 2.71
N VAL A 163 15.77 0.88 2.00
CA VAL A 163 15.91 -0.58 2.07
C VAL A 163 17.29 -0.92 2.60
N THR A 164 17.39 -1.92 3.48
CA THR A 164 18.67 -2.38 4.03
C THR A 164 18.63 -3.90 4.26
N PRO A 165 19.56 -4.70 3.67
CA PRO A 165 20.63 -4.29 2.75
C PRO A 165 20.09 -3.84 1.38
N THR A 166 20.88 -3.07 0.63
CA THR A 166 20.52 -2.59 -0.72
C THR A 166 20.94 -3.54 -1.84
N VAL A 167 21.69 -4.58 -1.52
CA VAL A 167 22.14 -5.62 -2.44
C VAL A 167 21.93 -6.97 -1.78
N LEU A 168 21.37 -7.91 -2.52
CA LEU A 168 21.27 -9.32 -2.16
C LEU A 168 22.02 -10.13 -3.22
N GLU A 169 22.88 -11.05 -2.80
CA GLU A 169 23.50 -12.03 -3.69
C GLU A 169 22.80 -13.35 -3.44
N LEU A 170 22.08 -13.85 -4.44
CA LEU A 170 21.20 -15.01 -4.31
C LEU A 170 21.53 -16.04 -5.40
N ASP A 171 21.77 -17.27 -4.99
CA ASP A 171 21.86 -18.44 -5.85
C ASP A 171 20.49 -18.82 -6.43
N PRO A 172 20.43 -19.60 -7.53
CA PRO A 172 19.17 -20.09 -8.09
C PRO A 172 18.29 -20.77 -7.04
N GLY A 173 17.08 -20.26 -6.83
CA GLY A 173 16.15 -20.74 -5.81
C GLY A 173 16.35 -20.16 -4.40
N GLU A 174 17.39 -19.36 -4.15
CA GLU A 174 17.69 -18.78 -2.85
C GLU A 174 16.77 -17.59 -2.51
N GLU A 175 16.35 -17.51 -1.23
CA GLU A 175 15.57 -16.41 -0.67
C GLU A 175 16.46 -15.44 0.13
N GLY A 176 16.42 -14.16 -0.23
CA GLY A 176 17.00 -13.06 0.53
C GLY A 176 15.93 -12.11 1.07
N TRP A 177 16.28 -11.33 2.10
CA TRP A 177 15.37 -10.33 2.65
C TRP A 177 16.05 -9.01 2.95
N ALA A 178 15.27 -7.94 2.92
CA ALA A 178 15.70 -6.61 3.32
C ALA A 178 14.64 -5.87 4.13
N LYS A 179 15.09 -5.03 5.06
CA LYS A 179 14.25 -4.15 5.88
C LYS A 179 13.91 -2.88 5.11
N LEU A 180 12.62 -2.63 4.89
CA LEU A 180 12.10 -1.38 4.35
C LEU A 180 11.70 -0.46 5.50
N THR A 181 12.28 0.74 5.54
CA THR A 181 12.00 1.79 6.53
C THR A 181 11.35 2.99 5.86
N LEU A 182 10.19 3.40 6.37
CA LEU A 182 9.38 4.50 5.89
C LEU A 182 9.41 5.65 6.89
N GLN A 183 9.59 6.88 6.41
CA GLN A 183 9.62 8.07 7.25
C GLN A 183 8.94 9.25 6.57
N ILE A 184 8.15 10.01 7.32
CA ILE A 184 7.67 11.32 6.88
C ILE A 184 8.83 12.31 7.11
N GLY A 185 9.40 12.84 6.02
CA GLY A 185 10.58 13.70 6.08
C GLY A 185 10.37 14.97 6.92
N GLU A 186 11.47 15.52 7.44
CA GLU A 186 11.48 16.71 8.31
C GLU A 186 10.65 17.88 7.76
N GLY A 187 9.86 18.51 8.64
CA GLY A 187 9.03 19.68 8.32
C GLY A 187 7.74 19.38 7.55
N ARG A 188 7.42 18.10 7.32
CA ARG A 188 6.15 17.69 6.69
C ARG A 188 5.25 17.03 7.73
N SER A 189 4.02 17.51 7.85
CA SER A 189 2.93 16.80 8.53
C SER A 189 1.99 16.19 7.50
N VAL A 190 1.46 15.01 7.79
CA VAL A 190 0.40 14.37 6.99
C VAL A 190 -0.84 14.23 7.85
N SER A 191 -2.02 14.33 7.25
CA SER A 191 -3.31 14.22 7.96
C SER A 191 -3.55 12.79 8.46
N PRO A 192 -4.22 12.59 9.61
CA PRO A 192 -4.65 11.27 10.05
C PRO A 192 -5.44 10.54 8.96
N GLY A 193 -5.11 9.27 8.72
CA GLY A 193 -5.69 8.47 7.65
C GLY A 193 -5.03 8.64 6.28
N TYR A 194 -3.95 9.42 6.17
CA TYR A 194 -3.17 9.53 4.94
C TYR A 194 -2.54 8.19 4.52
N THR A 195 -2.74 7.78 3.27
CA THR A 195 -2.15 6.56 2.72
C THR A 195 -0.92 6.89 1.88
N MET A 196 0.25 6.48 2.38
CA MET A 196 1.52 6.56 1.67
C MET A 196 1.65 5.36 0.72
N ILE A 197 2.09 5.61 -0.51
CA ILE A 197 2.32 4.57 -1.51
C ILE A 197 3.83 4.42 -1.68
N THR A 198 4.32 3.21 -1.43
CA THR A 198 5.74 2.87 -1.56
C THR A 198 5.93 1.89 -2.70
N TRP A 199 6.98 2.08 -3.48
CA TRP A 199 7.41 1.15 -4.50
C TRP A 199 8.79 0.60 -4.16
N VAL A 200 8.94 -0.71 -4.23
CA VAL A 200 10.23 -1.39 -4.15
C VAL A 200 10.57 -1.93 -5.53
N ARG A 201 11.80 -1.68 -5.99
CA ARG A 201 12.35 -2.21 -7.23
C ARG A 201 13.51 -3.14 -6.90
N ALA A 202 13.45 -4.36 -7.40
CA ALA A 202 14.57 -5.29 -7.43
C ALA A 202 15.10 -5.38 -8.85
N ARG A 203 16.38 -5.10 -9.04
CA ARG A 203 17.06 -5.15 -10.35
C ARG A 203 18.12 -6.25 -10.31
N SER A 204 17.94 -7.24 -11.17
CA SER A 204 18.93 -8.27 -11.48
C SER A 204 20.12 -7.65 -12.21
N THR A 205 21.35 -8.09 -11.90
CA THR A 205 22.52 -7.79 -12.72
C THR A 205 22.64 -8.71 -13.93
N ASN A 206 22.00 -9.87 -13.90
CA ASN A 206 21.96 -10.81 -15.01
C ASN A 206 20.87 -10.37 -16.01
N GLY A 207 21.26 -9.77 -17.13
CA GLY A 207 20.31 -9.35 -18.18
C GLY A 207 19.42 -8.13 -17.84
N GLY A 208 19.61 -7.50 -16.67
CA GLY A 208 18.94 -6.24 -16.32
C GLY A 208 17.45 -6.36 -15.99
N PHE A 209 16.96 -7.56 -15.69
CA PHE A 209 15.56 -7.80 -15.31
C PHE A 209 15.16 -6.98 -14.07
N VAL A 210 13.99 -6.34 -14.12
CA VAL A 210 13.49 -5.49 -13.02
C VAL A 210 12.10 -5.94 -12.58
N ARG A 211 11.95 -6.29 -11.30
CA ARG A 211 10.66 -6.53 -10.66
C ARG A 211 10.30 -5.33 -9.77
N LYS A 212 9.06 -4.85 -9.88
CA LYS A 212 8.54 -3.72 -9.09
C LYS A 212 7.28 -4.12 -8.35
N VAL A 213 7.23 -3.83 -7.06
CA VAL A 213 6.09 -4.15 -6.18
C VAL A 213 5.64 -2.90 -5.42
N ARG A 214 4.35 -2.79 -5.11
CA ARG A 214 3.71 -1.63 -4.48
C ARG A 214 3.17 -2.02 -3.11
N ALA A 215 3.46 -1.21 -2.10
CA ALA A 215 2.82 -1.25 -0.78
C ALA A 215 2.00 0.01 -0.54
N SER A 216 0.98 -0.13 0.31
CA SER A 216 0.21 0.98 0.86
C SER A 216 0.31 1.00 2.38
N THR A 217 0.67 2.15 2.94
CA THR A 217 0.83 2.34 4.38
C THR A 217 -0.07 3.48 4.84
N ARG A 218 -1.11 3.15 5.61
CA ARG A 218 -2.03 4.14 6.19
C ARG A 218 -1.46 4.67 7.50
N TRP A 219 -1.25 5.97 7.58
CA TRP A 219 -0.78 6.63 8.79
C TRP A 219 -1.95 6.96 9.70
N VAL A 220 -2.00 6.30 10.85
CA VAL A 220 -3.03 6.47 11.86
C VAL A 220 -2.47 7.26 13.04
N ASP A 221 -3.26 8.20 13.52
CA ASP A 221 -3.00 8.91 14.78
C ASP A 221 -3.45 7.98 15.91
N PRO A 222 -2.56 7.54 16.84
CA PRO A 222 -2.94 6.64 17.93
C PRO A 222 -3.96 7.26 18.90
N LEU A 223 -4.21 8.56 18.81
CA LEU A 223 -5.23 9.29 19.59
C LEU A 223 -6.46 9.65 18.75
N ALA A 224 -6.54 9.20 17.49
CA ALA A 224 -7.79 9.27 16.74
C ALA A 224 -8.77 8.25 17.32
N LEU A 225 -9.69 8.75 18.14
CA LEU A 225 -10.90 8.01 18.49
C LEU A 225 -11.64 7.69 17.17
N ASP A 226 -11.91 6.40 16.94
CA ASP A 226 -12.59 5.92 15.75
C ASP A 226 -14.04 6.42 15.77
N GLY A 227 -14.34 7.42 14.94
CA GLY A 227 -15.69 7.97 14.75
C GLY A 227 -16.64 7.06 13.99
N ARG A 228 -16.71 5.77 14.34
CA ARG A 228 -17.67 4.81 13.77
C ARG A 228 -18.94 4.70 14.61
N GLY A 229 -19.38 5.81 15.21
CA GLY A 229 -20.69 5.90 15.86
C GLY A 229 -21.79 6.28 14.86
N PRO A 230 -23.06 5.91 15.11
CA PRO A 230 -24.20 6.29 14.27
C PRO A 230 -24.60 7.77 14.38
N ASP A 231 -23.98 8.54 15.26
CA ASP A 231 -24.33 9.94 15.51
C ASP A 231 -23.26 10.92 14.99
N PRO A 232 -23.64 12.14 14.59
CA PRO A 232 -22.68 13.20 14.29
C PRO A 232 -21.73 13.41 15.48
N THR A 233 -20.44 13.54 15.19
CA THR A 233 -19.41 13.72 16.24
C THR A 233 -18.54 14.94 15.98
N LEU A 234 -18.16 15.60 17.08
CA LEU A 234 -17.18 16.66 17.12
C LEU A 234 -15.88 16.16 17.77
N ARG A 235 -14.76 16.69 17.28
CA ARG A 235 -13.40 16.48 17.77
C ARG A 235 -12.86 17.81 18.28
N LEU A 236 -12.47 17.84 19.55
CA LEU A 236 -11.68 18.92 20.13
C LEU A 236 -10.22 18.49 20.17
N GLY A 237 -9.39 19.09 19.32
CA GLY A 237 -7.94 18.97 19.36
C GLY A 237 -7.32 20.11 20.17
N LEU A 238 -6.30 19.79 20.97
CA LEU A 238 -5.52 20.77 21.73
C LEU A 238 -4.04 20.44 21.56
N SER A 239 -3.33 21.25 20.78
CA SER A 239 -1.89 21.11 20.60
C SER A 239 -1.15 22.32 21.13
N GLY A 240 0.09 22.13 21.57
CA GLY A 240 0.82 23.23 22.16
C GLY A 240 2.18 22.87 22.68
N SER A 241 2.81 23.85 23.31
CA SER A 241 4.06 23.65 24.03
C SER A 241 4.16 24.55 25.24
N LEU A 242 4.82 24.04 26.27
CA LEU A 242 5.26 24.74 27.46
C LEU A 242 6.78 24.78 27.43
N GLY A 243 7.39 25.94 27.63
CA GLY A 243 8.83 26.14 27.53
C GLY A 243 9.35 26.98 28.68
N VAL A 244 10.47 26.57 29.26
CA VAL A 244 11.27 27.39 30.16
C VAL A 244 12.64 27.55 29.52
N GLY A 245 13.06 28.79 29.33
CA GLY A 245 14.41 29.12 28.89
C GLY A 245 15.11 29.95 29.94
N GLY A 246 16.41 29.76 30.11
CA GLY A 246 17.24 30.68 30.88
C GLY A 246 18.50 31.05 30.11
N ARG A 247 19.07 32.18 30.50
CA ARG A 247 20.22 32.78 29.84
C ARG A 247 21.21 33.23 30.89
N VAL A 248 22.45 32.79 30.79
CA VAL A 248 23.55 33.23 31.64
C VAL A 248 24.44 34.12 30.79
N GLU A 249 24.61 35.37 31.19
CA GLU A 249 25.51 36.37 30.57
C GLU A 249 26.47 36.84 31.67
N ALA A 250 27.78 36.90 31.38
CA ALA A 250 28.81 37.30 32.35
C ALA A 250 28.85 36.49 33.68
N GLY A 251 28.31 35.27 33.71
CA GLY A 251 28.21 34.46 34.93
C GLY A 251 26.96 34.74 35.79
N GLU A 252 26.14 35.73 35.40
CA GLU A 252 24.87 36.04 36.03
C GLU A 252 23.71 35.39 35.26
N LEU A 253 22.81 34.73 35.99
CA LEU A 253 21.61 34.15 35.41
C LEU A 253 20.54 35.25 35.24
N ALA A 254 20.23 35.58 34.00
CA ALA A 254 19.07 36.40 33.68
C ALA A 254 17.77 35.68 34.10
N PRO A 255 16.69 36.43 34.43
CA PRO A 255 15.42 35.83 34.82
C PRO A 255 14.92 34.76 33.84
N LEU A 256 14.46 33.64 34.38
CA LEU A 256 13.91 32.55 33.58
C LEU A 256 12.71 33.04 32.76
N VAL A 257 12.73 32.73 31.47
CA VAL A 257 11.69 33.06 30.52
C VAL A 257 10.80 31.84 30.33
N PHE A 258 9.66 31.84 31.02
CA PHE A 258 8.58 30.91 30.73
C PHE A 258 7.82 31.35 29.49
N ARG A 259 7.45 30.41 28.62
CA ARG A 259 6.61 30.63 27.44
C ARG A 259 5.63 29.47 27.30
N TYR A 260 4.41 29.77 26.91
CA TYR A 260 3.45 28.74 26.51
C TYR A 260 2.76 29.14 25.22
N SER A 261 2.32 28.13 24.48
CA SER A 261 1.50 28.27 23.29
C SER A 261 0.49 27.13 23.27
N VAL A 262 -0.79 27.45 23.18
CA VAL A 262 -1.88 26.48 23.15
C VAL A 262 -2.80 26.80 21.99
N GLN A 263 -2.96 25.85 21.07
CA GLN A 263 -3.81 25.96 19.90
C GLN A 263 -4.96 24.94 19.99
N PRO A 264 -6.18 25.40 20.30
CA PRO A 264 -7.35 24.56 20.21
C PRO A 264 -7.87 24.51 18.77
N VAL A 265 -8.47 23.38 18.40
CA VAL A 265 -9.16 23.17 17.13
C VAL A 265 -10.41 22.36 17.41
N LEU A 266 -11.57 22.88 17.06
CA LEU A 266 -12.82 22.12 17.06
C LEU A 266 -13.16 21.75 15.62
N SER A 267 -13.39 20.47 15.32
CA SER A 267 -13.78 20.04 13.98
C SER A 267 -14.66 18.80 14.00
N GLY A 268 -15.49 18.59 12.98
CA GLY A 268 -16.30 17.38 12.86
C GLY A 268 -17.67 17.65 12.24
N GLN A 269 -18.59 16.73 12.47
CA GLN A 269 -19.96 16.79 11.95
C GLN A 269 -20.82 17.60 12.91
N LEU A 270 -21.32 18.75 12.46
CA LEU A 270 -22.34 19.50 13.18
C LEU A 270 -23.72 18.86 13.02
N SER A 271 -23.93 18.17 11.91
CA SER A 271 -25.11 17.36 11.58
C SER A 271 -24.74 16.31 10.54
N ASP A 272 -25.71 15.51 10.06
CA ASP A 272 -25.46 14.57 8.94
C ASP A 272 -25.29 15.28 7.58
N TYR A 273 -25.53 16.59 7.52
CA TYR A 273 -25.42 17.40 6.30
C TYR A 273 -24.26 18.40 6.33
N VAL A 274 -23.86 18.86 7.53
CA VAL A 274 -22.93 19.98 7.69
C VAL A 274 -21.73 19.56 8.53
N GLU A 275 -20.55 19.75 7.97
CA GLU A 275 -19.27 19.67 8.69
C GLU A 275 -18.81 21.07 9.09
N GLY A 276 -18.23 21.16 10.29
CA GLY A 276 -17.71 22.41 10.84
C GLY A 276 -16.26 22.29 11.27
N GLN A 277 -15.55 23.40 11.21
CA GLN A 277 -14.25 23.59 11.82
C GLN A 277 -14.16 25.00 12.42
N ALA A 278 -13.65 25.11 13.64
CA ALA A 278 -13.29 26.37 14.28
C ALA A 278 -11.85 26.27 14.82
N GLN A 279 -11.02 27.23 14.44
CA GLN A 279 -9.61 27.31 14.81
C GLN A 279 -9.25 28.75 15.15
N PRO A 280 -9.15 29.09 16.45
CA PRO A 280 -8.51 30.31 16.88
C PRO A 280 -6.98 30.21 16.73
N ALA A 281 -6.34 31.37 16.67
CA ALA A 281 -4.90 31.50 16.80
C ALA A 281 -4.44 30.90 18.14
N ALA A 282 -3.19 30.44 18.17
CA ALA A 282 -2.62 29.93 19.41
C ALA A 282 -2.65 31.01 20.49
N VAL A 283 -3.18 30.64 21.66
CA VAL A 283 -3.08 31.43 22.87
C VAL A 283 -1.65 31.34 23.37
N GLN A 284 -0.96 32.47 23.41
CA GLN A 284 0.44 32.55 23.82
C GLN A 284 0.59 33.50 25.01
N GLY A 285 1.51 33.16 25.90
CA GLY A 285 1.88 34.00 27.03
C GLY A 285 3.22 33.56 27.61
N GLY A 286 3.70 34.30 28.61
CA GLY A 286 5.00 34.01 29.20
C GLY A 286 5.49 35.08 30.15
N SER A 287 6.53 34.76 30.92
CA SER A 287 7.15 35.69 31.87
C SER A 287 7.68 36.95 31.15
N PRO A 288 7.49 38.17 31.69
CA PRO A 288 6.87 38.47 33.00
C PRO A 288 5.33 38.53 32.98
N ASN A 289 4.70 38.59 31.81
CA ASN A 289 3.26 38.75 31.64
C ASN A 289 2.55 37.41 31.40
N TRP A 290 2.22 36.75 32.51
CA TRP A 290 1.60 35.42 32.52
C TRP A 290 0.22 35.36 31.84
N TRP A 291 -0.53 36.45 31.87
CA TRP A 291 -1.88 36.50 31.33
C TRP A 291 -1.89 36.24 29.81
N PRO A 292 -2.69 35.26 29.34
CA PRO A 292 -2.77 34.95 27.92
C PRO A 292 -3.29 36.15 27.15
N ARG A 293 -2.63 36.49 26.04
CA ARG A 293 -3.24 37.41 25.08
C ARG A 293 -4.40 36.68 24.41
N ALA A 294 -5.55 37.36 24.27
CA ALA A 294 -6.65 36.85 23.48
C ALA A 294 -6.14 36.46 22.07
N PRO A 295 -6.66 35.38 21.46
CA PRO A 295 -6.24 34.96 20.14
C PRO A 295 -6.31 36.12 19.15
N GLY A 296 -5.19 36.41 18.48
CA GLY A 296 -5.12 37.50 17.50
C GLY A 296 -6.00 37.27 16.26
N SER A 297 -6.46 36.04 16.06
CA SER A 297 -7.41 35.68 15.00
C SER A 297 -8.25 34.46 15.35
N VAL A 298 -9.40 34.35 14.69
CA VAL A 298 -10.31 33.20 14.72
C VAL A 298 -10.71 32.87 13.29
N SER A 299 -10.63 31.60 12.92
CA SER A 299 -11.18 31.12 11.65
C SER A 299 -12.25 30.07 11.92
N ALA A 300 -13.33 30.14 11.15
CA ALA A 300 -14.36 29.11 11.15
C ALA A 300 -14.70 28.72 9.71
N ARG A 301 -15.02 27.46 9.48
CA ARG A 301 -15.43 26.93 8.18
C ARG A 301 -16.60 25.99 8.38
N LEU A 302 -17.58 26.11 7.50
CA LEU A 302 -18.74 25.25 7.40
C LEU A 302 -18.80 24.70 5.98
N LYS A 303 -19.14 23.42 5.86
CA LYS A 303 -19.27 22.75 4.57
C LYS A 303 -20.53 21.90 4.56
N GLY A 304 -21.44 22.22 3.65
CA GLY A 304 -22.65 21.45 3.38
C GLY A 304 -22.58 20.72 2.01
N PRO A 305 -23.69 20.11 1.56
CA PRO A 305 -23.71 19.30 0.34
C PRO A 305 -23.49 20.10 -0.95
N ALA A 306 -24.03 21.32 -1.01
CA ALA A 306 -23.96 22.20 -2.17
C ALA A 306 -23.45 23.61 -1.83
N TRP A 307 -22.97 23.84 -0.61
CA TRP A 307 -22.51 25.14 -0.16
C TRP A 307 -21.36 25.02 0.84
N ASP A 308 -20.60 26.10 0.98
CA ASP A 308 -19.52 26.27 1.94
C ASP A 308 -19.52 27.71 2.44
N ALA A 309 -19.10 27.90 3.67
CA ALA A 309 -18.90 29.22 4.27
C ALA A 309 -17.61 29.22 5.08
N SER A 310 -16.92 30.35 5.09
CA SER A 310 -15.73 30.57 5.90
C SER A 310 -15.75 31.97 6.49
N LEU A 311 -15.34 32.03 7.74
CA LEU A 311 -15.16 33.24 8.52
C LEU A 311 -13.68 33.33 8.90
N ALA A 312 -13.10 34.50 8.76
CA ALA A 312 -11.79 34.84 9.29
C ALA A 312 -11.90 36.18 10.01
N ALA A 313 -11.73 36.18 11.32
CA ALA A 313 -11.70 37.36 12.15
C ALA A 313 -10.29 37.53 12.73
N THR A 314 -9.85 38.78 12.88
CA THR A 314 -8.67 39.18 13.65
C THR A 314 -9.09 40.23 14.66
N GLY A 315 -8.18 40.72 15.50
CA GLY A 315 -8.49 41.84 16.41
C GLY A 315 -8.94 43.13 15.69
N VAL A 316 -8.75 43.25 14.38
CA VAL A 316 -9.04 44.48 13.61
C VAL A 316 -9.86 44.26 12.34
N GLU A 317 -9.92 43.03 11.82
CA GLU A 317 -10.51 42.69 10.52
C GLU A 317 -11.48 41.51 10.62
N LEU A 318 -12.54 41.54 9.82
CA LEU A 318 -13.50 40.46 9.63
C LEU A 318 -13.61 40.15 8.14
N GLY A 319 -13.57 38.88 7.78
CA GLY A 319 -13.79 38.38 6.43
C GLY A 319 -14.77 37.22 6.47
N LEU A 320 -15.79 37.28 5.61
CA LEU A 320 -16.76 36.22 5.36
C LEU A 320 -16.68 35.85 3.88
N GLN A 321 -16.63 34.56 3.57
CA GLN A 321 -16.75 34.06 2.21
C GLN A 321 -17.72 32.89 2.20
N THR A 322 -18.61 32.84 1.23
CA THR A 322 -19.51 31.69 1.03
C THR A 322 -19.60 31.33 -0.43
N GLY A 323 -19.60 30.03 -0.72
CA GLY A 323 -19.85 29.49 -2.04
C GLY A 323 -21.08 28.61 -2.02
N PHE A 324 -21.89 28.62 -3.08
CA PHE A 324 -22.99 27.67 -3.24
C PHE A 324 -23.19 27.29 -4.70
N LYS A 325 -23.66 26.06 -4.91
CA LYS A 325 -23.96 25.51 -6.23
C LYS A 325 -25.48 25.53 -6.44
N LEU A 326 -25.92 26.17 -7.51
CA LEU A 326 -27.30 26.17 -7.95
C LEU A 326 -27.35 25.76 -9.43
N ALA A 327 -28.04 24.65 -9.71
CA ALA A 327 -28.05 24.02 -11.03
C ALA A 327 -26.63 23.81 -11.60
N SER A 328 -26.33 24.42 -12.76
CA SER A 328 -25.05 24.33 -13.46
C SER A 328 -24.07 25.47 -13.15
N TRP A 329 -24.25 26.17 -12.03
CA TRP A 329 -23.42 27.31 -11.63
C TRP A 329 -22.94 27.20 -10.20
N ARG A 330 -21.73 27.68 -9.94
CA ARG A 330 -21.19 27.90 -8.60
C ARG A 330 -21.03 29.39 -8.38
N TYR A 331 -21.75 29.91 -7.40
CA TYR A 331 -21.71 31.29 -6.95
C TYR A 331 -20.76 31.42 -5.77
N ASN A 332 -20.05 32.54 -5.68
CA ASN A 332 -19.21 32.89 -4.55
C ASN A 332 -19.55 34.31 -4.12
N LEU A 333 -19.83 34.50 -2.83
CA LEU A 333 -20.05 35.78 -2.18
C LEU A 333 -18.95 35.99 -1.15
N GLY A 334 -18.51 37.23 -0.98
CA GLY A 334 -17.52 37.59 0.00
C GLY A 334 -17.78 38.97 0.57
N ALA A 335 -17.54 39.13 1.85
CA ALA A 335 -17.52 40.40 2.55
C ALA A 335 -16.25 40.47 3.38
N ARG A 336 -15.62 41.63 3.46
CA ARG A 336 -14.45 41.84 4.32
C ARG A 336 -14.46 43.27 4.83
N GLY A 337 -13.95 43.52 6.02
CA GLY A 337 -13.82 44.87 6.52
C GLY A 337 -13.04 44.97 7.81
N ARG A 338 -12.73 46.20 8.20
CA ARG A 338 -12.11 46.54 9.48
C ARG A 338 -13.17 47.02 10.47
N TYR A 339 -12.98 46.77 11.77
CA TYR A 339 -13.92 47.21 12.81
C TYR A 339 -14.00 48.73 12.94
N ASP A 340 -12.91 49.44 12.59
CA ASP A 340 -12.85 50.90 12.52
C ASP A 340 -13.58 51.47 11.29
N ALA A 341 -14.24 50.63 10.49
CA ALA A 341 -14.93 50.94 9.24
C ALA A 341 -14.07 51.64 8.17
N THR A 342 -12.75 51.73 8.36
CA THR A 342 -11.84 52.38 7.41
C THR A 342 -11.66 51.60 6.12
N THR A 343 -11.95 50.30 6.14
CA THR A 343 -11.92 49.41 4.99
C THR A 343 -13.13 48.50 5.00
N VAL A 344 -13.88 48.45 3.90
CA VAL A 344 -15.01 47.54 3.68
C VAL A 344 -14.93 47.03 2.25
N GLY A 345 -15.23 45.78 1.99
CA GLY A 345 -15.30 45.26 0.65
C GLY A 345 -16.28 44.10 0.50
N PHE A 346 -16.87 44.02 -0.68
CA PHE A 346 -17.84 43.01 -1.07
C PHE A 346 -17.40 42.41 -2.39
N SER A 347 -17.62 41.10 -2.57
CA SER A 347 -17.35 40.42 -3.83
C SER A 347 -18.46 39.44 -4.15
N VAL A 348 -18.83 39.35 -5.41
CA VAL A 348 -19.79 38.39 -5.94
C VAL A 348 -19.27 37.84 -7.26
N GLY A 349 -19.29 36.53 -7.43
CA GLY A 349 -18.94 35.92 -8.71
C GLY A 349 -19.70 34.64 -8.96
N ALA A 350 -19.72 34.21 -10.21
CA ALA A 350 -20.25 32.92 -10.59
C ALA A 350 -19.40 32.27 -11.67
N ALA A 351 -19.31 30.94 -11.62
CA ALA A 351 -18.65 30.13 -12.62
C ALA A 351 -19.56 28.97 -13.03
N SER A 352 -19.67 28.73 -14.33
CA SER A 352 -20.42 27.60 -14.85
C SER A 352 -19.68 26.29 -14.57
N THR A 353 -20.42 25.27 -14.13
CA THR A 353 -19.92 23.91 -13.91
C THR A 353 -20.07 23.02 -15.14
N ARG A 354 -20.69 23.53 -16.21
CA ARG A 354 -20.86 22.85 -17.49
C ARG A 354 -19.57 22.89 -18.30
N LYS A 355 -19.14 21.75 -18.83
CA LYS A 355 -17.91 21.66 -19.64
C LYS A 355 -18.01 22.40 -20.98
N ASP A 356 -19.22 22.51 -21.52
CA ASP A 356 -19.53 23.17 -22.79
C ASP A 356 -19.73 24.69 -22.65
N LEU A 357 -20.10 25.16 -21.46
CA LEU A 357 -20.24 26.59 -21.13
C LEU A 357 -19.16 26.97 -20.12
N ASN A 358 -17.95 27.27 -20.56
CA ASN A 358 -16.83 27.66 -19.69
C ASN A 358 -16.82 29.19 -19.47
N LEU A 359 -17.87 29.68 -18.80
CA LEU A 359 -18.10 31.10 -18.51
C LEU A 359 -17.96 31.37 -17.00
N GLN A 360 -17.25 32.43 -16.66
CA GLN A 360 -17.09 32.91 -15.29
C GLN A 360 -17.11 34.44 -15.23
N TRP A 361 -17.60 34.99 -14.12
CA TRP A 361 -17.55 36.42 -13.84
C TRP A 361 -17.38 36.68 -12.35
N ASN A 362 -16.85 37.86 -12.02
CA ASN A 362 -16.60 38.30 -10.67
C ASN A 362 -16.69 39.83 -10.60
N ALA A 363 -17.39 40.35 -9.60
CA ALA A 363 -17.46 41.75 -9.25
C ALA A 363 -16.93 41.93 -7.82
N ASP A 364 -16.07 42.92 -7.57
CA ASP A 364 -15.64 43.30 -6.24
C ASP A 364 -15.65 44.81 -6.01
N THR A 365 -16.22 45.25 -4.90
CA THR A 365 -16.18 46.64 -4.43
C THR A 365 -15.35 46.68 -3.16
N ARG A 366 -14.46 47.67 -3.04
CA ARG A 366 -13.60 47.91 -1.87
C ARG A 366 -13.55 49.39 -1.56
N VAL A 367 -14.04 49.78 -0.39
CA VAL A 367 -13.86 51.10 0.19
C VAL A 367 -12.68 51.02 1.14
N PHE A 368 -11.68 51.89 1.00
CA PHE A 368 -10.55 52.02 1.93
C PHE A 368 -10.07 53.46 1.99
N GLN A 369 -9.86 54.00 3.20
CA GLN A 369 -9.28 55.36 3.40
C GLN A 369 -9.94 56.46 2.55
N GLY A 370 -11.28 56.49 2.50
CA GLY A 370 -12.05 57.49 1.74
C GLY A 370 -12.06 57.28 0.21
N ARG A 371 -11.48 56.18 -0.30
CA ARG A 371 -11.50 55.79 -1.71
C ARG A 371 -12.38 54.57 -1.91
N ARG A 372 -13.17 54.52 -2.97
CA ARG A 372 -13.91 53.33 -3.41
C ARG A 372 -13.26 52.77 -4.67
N GLN A 373 -13.06 51.47 -4.73
CA GLN A 373 -12.57 50.75 -5.90
C GLN A 373 -13.57 49.66 -6.27
N ASP A 374 -14.13 49.74 -7.46
CA ASP A 374 -15.02 48.73 -8.02
C ASP A 374 -14.28 47.97 -9.11
N ARG A 375 -14.50 46.67 -9.22
CA ARG A 375 -14.01 45.85 -10.32
C ARG A 375 -15.12 44.92 -10.78
N PHE A 376 -15.20 44.72 -12.08
CA PHE A 376 -16.01 43.69 -12.69
C PHE A 376 -15.14 42.95 -13.70
N SER A 377 -15.23 41.63 -13.75
CA SER A 377 -14.50 40.82 -14.70
C SER A 377 -15.36 39.69 -15.22
N VAL A 378 -15.24 39.39 -16.51
CA VAL A 378 -15.91 38.28 -17.17
C VAL A 378 -14.87 37.55 -18.02
N GLY A 379 -14.96 36.23 -18.07
CA GLY A 379 -14.06 35.38 -18.84
C GLY A 379 -14.83 34.20 -19.42
N TYR A 380 -14.59 33.93 -20.70
CA TYR A 380 -15.21 32.85 -21.46
C TYR A 380 -14.13 32.07 -22.20
N SER A 381 -14.20 30.74 -22.18
CA SER A 381 -13.32 29.87 -22.96
C SER A 381 -14.13 28.98 -23.88
N LEU A 382 -13.78 29.01 -25.16
CA LEU A 382 -14.42 28.27 -26.23
C LEU A 382 -13.40 27.33 -26.89
N PRO A 383 -13.53 26.00 -26.75
CA PRO A 383 -12.81 25.08 -27.61
C PRO A 383 -13.40 25.17 -29.04
N ILE A 384 -12.63 25.69 -30.00
CA ILE A 384 -13.06 25.82 -31.40
C ILE A 384 -12.84 24.49 -32.13
N THR A 385 -11.71 23.83 -31.87
CA THR A 385 -11.39 22.46 -32.32
C THR A 385 -10.62 21.73 -31.23
N GLU A 386 -10.29 20.44 -31.42
CA GLU A 386 -9.43 19.70 -30.48
C GLU A 386 -8.05 20.36 -30.24
N ASN A 387 -7.59 21.17 -31.19
CA ASN A 387 -6.27 21.78 -31.22
C ASN A 387 -6.29 23.30 -31.04
N LEU A 388 -7.46 23.95 -31.00
CA LEU A 388 -7.61 25.40 -30.94
C LEU A 388 -8.61 25.80 -29.86
N ASN A 389 -8.16 26.59 -28.89
CA ASN A 389 -8.97 27.14 -27.81
C ASN A 389 -8.89 28.67 -27.81
N LEU A 390 -10.04 29.33 -27.85
CA LEU A 390 -10.17 30.77 -27.72
C LEU A 390 -10.59 31.12 -26.29
N ARG A 391 -9.96 32.14 -25.72
CA ARG A 391 -10.32 32.74 -24.44
C ARG A 391 -10.62 34.21 -24.69
N LEU A 392 -11.78 34.65 -24.22
CA LEU A 392 -12.17 36.05 -24.26
C LEU A 392 -12.44 36.50 -22.84
N GLY A 393 -12.07 37.72 -22.50
CA GLY A 393 -12.34 38.27 -21.20
C GLY A 393 -12.41 39.79 -21.23
N GLY A 394 -13.04 40.34 -20.23
CA GLY A 394 -13.11 41.77 -20.00
C GLY A 394 -12.97 42.05 -18.52
N ARG A 395 -12.41 43.21 -18.18
CA ARG A 395 -12.38 43.73 -16.83
C ARG A 395 -12.65 45.22 -16.84
N LEU A 396 -13.61 45.66 -16.04
CA LEU A 396 -13.83 47.06 -15.71
C LEU A 396 -13.25 47.30 -14.31
N SER A 397 -12.58 48.42 -14.10
CA SER A 397 -12.04 48.86 -12.81
C SER A 397 -12.40 50.32 -12.60
N GLY A 398 -13.29 50.59 -11.65
CA GLY A 398 -13.68 51.93 -11.23
C GLY A 398 -12.93 52.36 -9.98
N ILE A 399 -12.54 53.64 -9.88
CA ILE A 399 -12.00 54.25 -8.66
C ILE A 399 -12.75 55.56 -8.39
N ALA A 400 -13.34 55.70 -7.21
CA ALA A 400 -13.92 56.93 -6.68
C ALA A 400 -12.98 57.52 -5.63
N ALA A 401 -12.36 58.65 -5.95
CA ALA A 401 -11.48 59.42 -5.04
C ALA A 401 -11.73 60.92 -5.26
N GLY A 402 -12.98 61.35 -5.09
CA GLY A 402 -13.49 62.66 -5.54
C GLY A 402 -14.41 62.48 -6.75
N SER A 403 -13.86 62.35 -7.95
CA SER A 403 -14.58 61.92 -9.16
C SER A 403 -14.49 60.39 -9.36
N TYR A 404 -15.46 59.80 -10.07
CA TYR A 404 -15.47 58.37 -10.39
C TYR A 404 -14.84 58.13 -11.76
N THR A 405 -13.68 57.47 -11.80
CA THR A 405 -12.98 57.10 -13.03
C THR A 405 -13.16 55.62 -13.32
N VAL A 406 -13.49 55.26 -14.57
CA VAL A 406 -13.65 53.87 -15.00
C VAL A 406 -12.63 53.54 -16.07
N VAL A 407 -11.85 52.48 -15.83
CA VAL A 407 -10.89 51.92 -16.76
C VAL A 407 -11.36 50.55 -17.19
N GLY A 408 -11.52 50.34 -18.50
CA GLY A 408 -11.91 49.07 -19.08
C GLY A 408 -10.74 48.40 -19.79
N SER A 409 -10.56 47.10 -19.57
CA SER A 409 -9.59 46.29 -20.29
C SER A 409 -10.29 45.10 -20.93
N ALA A 410 -9.95 44.80 -22.18
CA ALA A 410 -10.34 43.58 -22.89
C ALA A 410 -9.15 42.63 -22.99
N GLN A 411 -9.41 41.33 -22.95
CA GLN A 411 -8.40 40.29 -23.06
C GLN A 411 -8.83 39.24 -24.09
N GLN A 412 -7.90 38.84 -24.95
CA GLN A 412 -8.07 37.76 -25.91
C GLN A 412 -6.88 36.81 -25.75
N GLY A 413 -7.16 35.52 -25.68
CA GLY A 413 -6.14 34.48 -25.68
C GLY A 413 -6.46 33.45 -26.75
N VAL A 414 -5.48 33.12 -27.59
CA VAL A 414 -5.61 32.07 -28.60
C VAL A 414 -4.57 31.01 -28.34
N LEU A 415 -5.01 29.81 -27.99
CA LEU A 415 -4.15 28.65 -27.77
C LEU A 415 -4.31 27.68 -28.94
N TRP A 416 -3.26 27.53 -29.73
CA TRP A 416 -3.17 26.50 -30.76
C TRP A 416 -2.12 25.45 -30.37
N GLN A 417 -2.48 24.17 -30.50
CA GLN A 417 -1.61 23.04 -30.14
C GLN A 417 -1.71 21.93 -31.20
N SER A 418 -0.57 21.51 -31.75
CA SER A 418 -0.46 20.32 -32.61
C SER A 418 0.28 19.20 -31.86
N ARG A 419 0.60 18.09 -32.54
CA ARG A 419 1.46 17.03 -31.95
C ARG A 419 2.90 17.50 -31.68
N ARG A 420 3.40 18.48 -32.43
CA ARG A 420 4.82 18.92 -32.38
C ARG A 420 5.03 20.33 -31.86
N PHE A 421 4.04 21.22 -31.97
CA PHE A 421 4.17 22.63 -31.63
C PHE A 421 2.98 23.14 -30.81
N SER A 422 3.21 24.19 -30.01
CA SER A 422 2.14 24.93 -29.34
C SER A 422 2.44 26.41 -29.38
N VAL A 423 1.40 27.21 -29.63
CA VAL A 423 1.45 28.67 -29.65
C VAL A 423 0.32 29.20 -28.78
N LEU A 424 0.64 30.11 -27.88
CA LEU A 424 -0.30 30.87 -27.06
C LEU A 424 -0.09 32.35 -27.36
N GLU A 425 -1.09 32.96 -27.96
CA GLU A 425 -1.22 34.41 -28.07
C GLU A 425 -2.09 34.92 -26.92
N SER A 426 -1.74 36.06 -26.35
CA SER A 426 -2.50 36.77 -25.33
C SER A 426 -2.41 38.27 -25.59
N LEU A 427 -3.51 38.88 -26.00
CA LEU A 427 -3.68 40.32 -26.18
C LEU A 427 -4.48 40.89 -25.01
N THR A 428 -4.00 41.97 -24.40
CA THR A 428 -4.72 42.75 -23.39
C THR A 428 -4.74 44.21 -23.84
N VAL A 429 -5.93 44.81 -23.89
CA VAL A 429 -6.15 46.17 -24.40
C VAL A 429 -6.84 46.98 -23.32
N THR A 430 -6.28 48.11 -22.92
CA THR A 430 -6.86 49.04 -21.92
C THR A 430 -6.87 50.46 -22.50
N PRO A 431 -7.89 50.81 -23.32
CA PRO A 431 -7.88 52.02 -24.14
C PRO A 431 -7.78 53.32 -23.33
N GLN A 432 -8.41 53.40 -22.15
CA GLN A 432 -8.40 54.63 -21.33
C GLN A 432 -7.03 54.98 -20.76
N LEU A 433 -6.10 54.02 -20.70
CA LEU A 433 -4.73 54.21 -20.25
C LEU A 433 -3.72 54.19 -21.40
N ASP A 434 -4.19 54.06 -22.65
CA ASP A 434 -3.37 53.85 -23.84
C ASP A 434 -2.39 52.66 -23.67
N LEU A 435 -2.85 51.62 -22.96
CA LEU A 435 -2.06 50.42 -22.66
C LEU A 435 -2.50 49.24 -23.53
N TYR A 436 -1.59 48.74 -24.37
CA TYR A 436 -1.81 47.57 -25.23
C TYR A 436 -0.68 46.58 -25.05
N ALA A 437 -0.99 45.39 -24.53
CA ALA A 437 0.00 44.35 -24.28
C ALA A 437 -0.29 43.10 -25.12
N LEU A 438 0.62 42.73 -26.01
CA LEU A 438 0.59 41.50 -26.80
C LEU A 438 1.70 40.56 -26.32
N THR A 439 1.32 39.35 -25.94
CA THR A 439 2.25 38.29 -25.58
C THR A 439 2.07 37.10 -26.49
N VAL A 440 3.12 36.67 -27.18
CA VAL A 440 3.13 35.46 -28.01
C VAL A 440 4.16 34.50 -27.43
N THR A 441 3.70 33.34 -26.98
CA THR A 441 4.56 32.25 -26.50
C THR A 441 4.40 31.05 -27.42
N GLY A 442 5.47 30.67 -28.12
CA GLY A 442 5.42 29.59 -29.11
C GLY A 442 6.62 28.66 -28.98
N GLY A 443 6.46 27.40 -29.38
CA GLY A 443 7.58 26.47 -29.37
C GLY A 443 7.23 25.02 -29.68
N THR A 444 8.24 24.18 -29.70
CA THR A 444 8.10 22.73 -29.82
C THR A 444 7.50 22.15 -28.54
N ARG A 445 6.65 21.11 -28.67
CA ARG A 445 6.07 20.37 -27.54
C ARG A 445 7.02 19.31 -26.98
N SER A 446 7.92 18.81 -27.83
CA SER A 446 9.04 17.95 -27.43
C SER A 446 10.31 18.80 -27.39
N VAL A 447 11.18 18.49 -26.42
CA VAL A 447 12.55 19.03 -26.34
C VAL A 447 13.59 18.04 -26.88
N TYR A 448 13.15 16.88 -27.38
CA TYR A 448 14.00 15.82 -27.93
C TYR A 448 13.91 15.77 -29.48
N PRO A 449 15.04 15.61 -30.20
CA PRO A 449 16.41 15.81 -29.72
C PRO A 449 16.76 17.30 -29.56
N LEU A 450 15.97 18.18 -30.19
CA LEU A 450 16.08 19.63 -30.13
C LEU A 450 14.69 20.20 -29.92
N GLY A 451 14.60 21.26 -29.10
CA GLY A 451 13.37 22.01 -28.90
C GLY A 451 13.64 23.50 -28.83
N VAL A 452 12.63 24.29 -29.17
CA VAL A 452 12.72 25.75 -29.14
C VAL A 452 11.48 26.29 -28.48
N ARG A 453 11.62 27.28 -27.61
CA ARG A 453 10.50 28.02 -27.05
C ARG A 453 10.83 29.50 -27.01
N GLY A 454 10.04 30.29 -27.73
CA GLY A 454 10.10 31.75 -27.72
C GLY A 454 8.96 32.33 -26.90
N THR A 455 9.19 33.50 -26.33
CA THR A 455 8.17 34.37 -25.75
C THR A 455 8.51 35.79 -26.10
N THR A 456 7.59 36.45 -26.79
CA THR A 456 7.67 37.87 -27.12
C THR A 456 6.55 38.57 -26.37
N HIS A 457 6.90 39.61 -25.63
CA HIS A 457 5.98 40.50 -24.92
C HIS A 457 6.20 41.91 -25.46
N LEU A 458 5.16 42.52 -26.01
CA LEU A 458 5.14 43.88 -26.52
C LEU A 458 4.11 44.63 -25.69
N GLN A 459 4.46 45.79 -25.17
CA GLN A 459 3.57 46.61 -24.35
C GLN A 459 3.71 48.07 -24.77
N SER A 460 2.69 48.59 -25.44
CA SER A 460 2.56 50.01 -25.73
C SER A 460 1.99 50.71 -24.50
N GLU A 461 2.61 51.80 -24.08
CA GLU A 461 2.15 52.70 -23.02
C GLU A 461 2.30 54.15 -23.46
N PRO A 462 1.68 55.14 -22.76
CA PRO A 462 1.89 56.57 -23.07
C PRO A 462 3.36 57.00 -23.06
N ALA A 463 4.17 56.31 -22.26
CA ALA A 463 5.61 56.45 -22.11
C ALA A 463 6.43 55.92 -23.32
N GLY A 464 5.79 55.25 -24.28
CA GLY A 464 6.42 54.58 -25.42
C GLY A 464 6.24 53.06 -25.41
N LEU A 465 6.95 52.37 -26.31
CA LEU A 465 6.86 50.92 -26.47
C LEU A 465 7.89 50.19 -25.58
N ALA A 466 7.41 49.43 -24.61
CA ALA A 466 8.20 48.43 -23.91
C ALA A 466 8.14 47.08 -24.63
N TRP A 467 9.23 46.32 -24.61
CA TRP A 467 9.25 44.97 -25.15
C TRP A 467 10.22 44.05 -24.41
N LYS A 468 9.91 42.76 -24.45
CA LYS A 468 10.75 41.69 -23.93
C LYS A 468 10.63 40.46 -24.82
N VAL A 469 11.76 40.04 -25.38
CA VAL A 469 11.87 38.81 -26.16
C VAL A 469 12.76 37.85 -25.40
N SER A 470 12.28 36.63 -25.20
CA SER A 470 13.07 35.55 -24.62
C SER A 470 12.97 34.30 -25.47
N THR A 471 14.11 33.68 -25.77
CA THR A 471 14.18 32.46 -26.55
C THR A 471 14.99 31.44 -25.78
N SER A 472 14.38 30.29 -25.52
CA SER A 472 15.03 29.12 -24.94
C SER A 472 15.22 28.07 -26.03
N LEU A 473 16.47 27.71 -26.29
CA LEU A 473 16.85 26.54 -27.07
C LEU A 473 17.10 25.38 -26.10
N PHE A 474 16.54 24.23 -26.41
CA PHE A 474 16.71 22.99 -25.68
C PHE A 474 17.38 21.98 -26.61
N ALA A 475 18.37 21.26 -26.09
CA ALA A 475 19.00 20.17 -26.81
C ALA A 475 19.23 19.00 -25.88
N THR A 476 19.02 17.78 -26.38
CA THR A 476 19.37 16.53 -25.70
C THR A 476 20.40 15.79 -26.54
N PRO A 477 21.67 16.24 -26.54
CA PRO A 477 22.72 15.70 -27.43
C PRO A 477 23.10 14.25 -27.07
N LEU A 478 22.83 13.84 -25.83
CA LEU A 478 23.02 12.47 -25.33
C LEU A 478 21.75 12.06 -24.55
N PRO A 479 21.44 10.75 -24.45
CA PRO A 479 20.32 10.27 -23.64
C PRO A 479 20.43 10.77 -22.20
N ARG A 480 19.35 11.37 -21.67
CA ARG A 480 19.26 11.94 -20.31
C ARG A 480 20.16 13.16 -20.04
N THR A 481 20.81 13.70 -21.06
CA THR A 481 21.46 15.02 -21.00
C THR A 481 20.50 16.07 -21.53
N SER A 482 20.40 17.23 -20.88
CA SER A 482 19.68 18.37 -21.45
C SER A 482 20.49 19.65 -21.32
N LEU A 483 20.71 20.30 -22.45
CA LEU A 483 21.24 21.65 -22.55
C LEU A 483 20.07 22.61 -22.73
N ARG A 484 20.12 23.73 -22.02
CA ARG A 484 19.19 24.84 -22.18
C ARG A 484 19.98 26.11 -22.35
N LEU A 485 19.86 26.76 -23.50
CA LEU A 485 20.37 28.11 -23.72
C LEU A 485 19.17 29.06 -23.74
N THR A 486 19.09 29.97 -22.76
CA THR A 486 18.04 31.01 -22.76
C THR A 486 18.69 32.36 -23.01
N THR A 487 18.26 33.05 -24.06
CA THR A 487 18.57 34.46 -24.28
C THR A 487 17.33 35.28 -23.99
N ALA A 488 17.49 36.43 -23.37
CA ALA A 488 16.42 37.39 -23.21
C ALA A 488 16.97 38.78 -23.45
N ALA A 489 16.23 39.57 -24.24
CA ALA A 489 16.44 40.98 -24.48
C ALA A 489 15.16 41.71 -24.06
N GLU A 490 15.30 42.80 -23.31
CA GLU A 490 14.18 43.65 -22.90
C GLU A 490 14.57 45.12 -23.03
N ALA A 491 13.57 45.96 -23.32
CA ALA A 491 13.65 47.41 -23.29
C ALA A 491 12.39 47.96 -22.58
N PRO A 492 12.54 48.67 -21.45
CA PRO A 492 11.42 49.29 -20.74
C PRO A 492 10.94 50.58 -21.45
N ALA A 493 9.68 50.97 -21.23
CA ALA A 493 9.11 52.23 -21.76
C ALA A 493 9.74 53.47 -21.06
N ALA A 494 9.78 54.61 -21.77
CA ALA A 494 10.32 55.92 -21.33
C ALA A 494 11.76 56.00 -20.79
N LYS A 495 12.52 54.91 -20.74
CA LYS A 495 13.96 54.97 -20.44
C LYS A 495 14.78 54.92 -21.73
N PRO A 496 15.92 55.63 -21.80
CA PRO A 496 16.85 55.42 -22.92
C PRO A 496 17.26 53.94 -22.91
N LEU A 497 17.34 53.33 -24.10
CA LEU A 497 17.46 51.88 -24.37
C LEU A 497 18.29 51.12 -23.29
N GLU A 498 17.65 50.70 -22.19
CA GLU A 498 18.27 49.83 -21.20
C GLU A 498 18.26 48.40 -21.75
N PHE A 499 19.18 48.11 -22.66
CA PHE A 499 19.35 46.76 -23.18
C PHE A 499 19.88 45.87 -22.06
N SER A 500 19.12 44.82 -21.72
CA SER A 500 19.65 43.74 -20.90
C SER A 500 19.67 42.40 -21.60
N LEU A 501 20.87 41.83 -21.74
CA LEU A 501 21.09 40.51 -22.30
C LEU A 501 21.34 39.53 -21.15
N ASN A 502 20.49 38.51 -21.03
CA ASN A 502 20.57 37.54 -19.95
C ASN A 502 20.81 36.09 -20.45
N PRO A 503 21.90 35.79 -21.19
CA PRO A 503 22.18 34.43 -21.61
C PRO A 503 22.36 33.54 -20.37
N SER A 504 21.71 32.39 -20.39
CA SER A 504 21.96 31.35 -19.40
C SER A 504 22.09 29.99 -20.06
N LEU A 505 23.10 29.25 -19.63
CA LEU A 505 23.35 27.87 -20.02
C LEU A 505 23.05 26.96 -18.83
N GLY A 506 21.99 26.16 -18.96
CA GLY A 506 21.70 25.06 -18.06
C GLY A 506 22.20 23.75 -18.66
N VAL A 507 22.98 22.99 -17.90
CA VAL A 507 23.44 21.65 -18.27
C VAL A 507 22.93 20.66 -17.23
N ASN A 508 22.08 19.73 -17.66
CA ASN A 508 21.83 18.50 -16.91
C ASN A 508 22.62 17.39 -17.58
N LEU A 509 23.58 16.81 -16.88
CA LEU A 509 24.35 15.65 -17.36
C LEU A 509 23.57 14.36 -17.10
N PRO A 510 23.87 13.25 -17.81
CA PRO A 510 23.12 12.02 -17.66
C PRO A 510 23.34 11.44 -16.27
N ASN A 511 22.30 10.82 -15.73
CA ASN A 511 22.37 10.15 -14.43
C ASN A 511 23.25 8.89 -14.52
N LEU A 512 24.56 9.06 -14.39
CA LEU A 512 25.52 7.98 -14.24
C LEU A 512 25.45 7.50 -12.79
N SER A 513 25.18 6.21 -12.56
CA SER A 513 25.33 5.57 -11.25
C SER A 513 24.66 6.30 -10.07
N GLY A 514 23.48 6.90 -10.28
CA GLY A 514 22.76 7.62 -9.22
C GLY A 514 23.21 9.06 -8.95
N LEU A 515 24.18 9.60 -9.72
CA LEU A 515 24.54 11.02 -9.73
C LEU A 515 23.49 11.83 -10.48
N HIS A 516 22.89 12.82 -9.83
CA HIS A 516 22.06 13.83 -10.45
C HIS A 516 22.82 15.15 -10.40
N SER A 517 23.10 15.74 -11.55
CA SER A 517 23.86 16.97 -11.64
C SER A 517 23.17 18.00 -12.52
N ARG A 518 23.12 19.24 -12.03
CA ARG A 518 22.64 20.41 -12.75
C ARG A 518 23.65 21.53 -12.56
N PHE A 519 24.10 22.11 -13.66
CA PHE A 519 24.96 23.28 -13.68
C PHE A 519 24.24 24.40 -14.40
N GLY A 520 24.43 25.63 -13.92
CA GLY A 520 23.84 26.82 -14.51
C GLY A 520 24.86 27.93 -14.53
N LEU A 521 25.17 28.44 -15.72
CA LEU A 521 25.91 29.69 -15.89
C LEU A 521 24.95 30.73 -16.43
N GLY A 522 25.01 31.94 -15.90
CA GLY A 522 24.25 33.08 -16.37
C GLY A 522 25.16 34.29 -16.46
N TYR A 523 24.87 35.13 -17.45
CA TYR A 523 25.52 36.42 -17.60
C TYR A 523 24.44 37.45 -17.87
N LYS A 524 24.51 38.57 -17.18
CA LYS A 524 23.58 39.68 -17.32
C LYS A 524 24.38 40.93 -17.66
N LEU A 525 24.22 41.38 -18.89
CA LEU A 525 24.66 42.69 -19.34
C LEU A 525 23.51 43.66 -19.15
N ARG A 526 23.73 44.81 -18.51
CA ARG A 526 22.74 45.90 -18.43
C ARG A 526 23.44 47.22 -18.72
N TYR A 527 23.01 47.89 -19.78
CA TYR A 527 23.47 49.24 -20.11
C TYR A 527 22.48 50.27 -19.55
N ARG A 528 22.97 51.26 -18.79
CA ARG A 528 22.16 52.41 -18.34
C ARG A 528 22.66 53.70 -19.01
N PRO A 529 21.93 54.22 -20.02
CA PRO A 529 22.40 55.39 -20.77
C PRO A 529 22.43 56.70 -19.96
N GLN A 530 21.66 56.80 -18.86
CA GLN A 530 21.60 58.02 -18.03
C GLN A 530 22.89 58.25 -17.21
N ASP A 531 23.58 57.18 -16.80
CA ASP A 531 24.76 57.23 -15.94
C ASP A 531 26.07 56.90 -16.72
N GLY A 532 25.95 56.51 -18.00
CA GLY A 532 27.06 55.94 -18.78
C GLY A 532 27.58 54.59 -18.26
N GLU A 533 26.96 54.04 -17.21
CA GLU A 533 27.43 52.84 -16.54
C GLU A 533 26.96 51.56 -17.24
N LEU A 534 27.94 50.71 -17.56
CA LEU A 534 27.72 49.34 -17.96
C LEU A 534 27.79 48.45 -16.71
N VAL A 535 26.68 47.82 -16.33
CA VAL A 535 26.66 46.86 -15.23
C VAL A 535 26.66 45.45 -15.78
N GLN A 536 27.71 44.70 -15.45
CA GLN A 536 27.88 43.31 -15.85
C GLN A 536 27.78 42.43 -14.61
N VAL A 537 26.94 41.40 -14.64
CA VAL A 537 26.80 40.43 -13.54
C VAL A 537 26.94 39.02 -14.08
N GLY A 538 27.93 38.29 -13.60
CA GLY A 538 28.05 36.85 -13.81
C GLY A 538 27.37 36.10 -12.66
N ASN A 539 26.66 35.01 -12.96
CA ASN A 539 26.13 34.12 -11.96
C ASN A 539 26.43 32.66 -12.29
N ALA A 540 26.69 31.87 -11.26
CA ALA A 540 26.95 30.46 -11.37
C ALA A 540 26.10 29.70 -10.35
N SER A 541 25.65 28.52 -10.74
CA SER A 541 24.92 27.61 -9.87
C SER A 541 25.31 26.18 -10.18
N MET A 542 25.35 25.36 -9.14
CA MET A 542 25.58 23.93 -9.23
C MET A 542 24.67 23.21 -8.25
N GLN A 543 24.19 22.05 -8.67
CA GLN A 543 23.49 21.12 -7.81
C GLN A 543 23.97 19.72 -8.18
N LEU A 544 24.52 19.02 -7.21
CA LEU A 544 25.02 17.66 -7.33
C LEU A 544 24.34 16.82 -6.26
N ARG A 545 23.84 15.65 -6.63
CA ARG A 545 23.26 14.68 -5.70
C ARG A 545 23.69 13.29 -6.08
N LEU A 546 24.43 12.62 -5.20
CA LEU A 546 24.91 11.26 -5.38
C LEU A 546 24.38 10.40 -4.22
N GLY A 547 23.29 9.67 -4.46
CA GLY A 547 22.64 8.86 -3.42
C GLY A 547 22.24 9.68 -2.19
N ARG A 548 22.96 9.46 -1.08
CA ARG A 548 22.77 10.10 0.23
C ARG A 548 23.55 11.41 0.41
N PHE A 549 24.32 11.81 -0.58
CA PHE A 549 25.09 13.05 -0.60
C PHE A 549 24.43 14.07 -1.53
N SER A 550 24.37 15.33 -1.11
CA SER A 550 23.95 16.44 -1.94
C SER A 550 24.82 17.66 -1.68
N LEU A 551 25.28 18.29 -2.74
CA LEU A 551 26.00 19.55 -2.75
C LEU A 551 25.23 20.53 -3.62
N SER A 552 25.02 21.74 -3.13
CA SER A 552 24.43 22.85 -3.87
C SER A 552 25.31 24.07 -3.70
N GLY A 553 25.49 24.82 -4.77
CA GLY A 553 26.21 26.07 -4.73
C GLY A 553 25.54 27.09 -5.64
N ASN A 554 25.50 28.34 -5.23
CA ASN A 554 25.11 29.44 -6.09
C ASN A 554 25.87 30.70 -5.72
N GLY A 555 26.17 31.51 -6.72
CA GLY A 555 26.82 32.79 -6.48
C GLY A 555 26.64 33.74 -7.65
N PHE A 556 26.89 35.01 -7.36
CA PHE A 556 26.98 36.06 -8.38
C PHE A 556 28.16 36.97 -8.09
N TYR A 557 28.66 37.60 -9.15
CA TYR A 557 29.75 38.57 -9.11
C TYR A 557 29.44 39.72 -10.07
N THR A 558 29.53 40.96 -9.58
CA THR A 558 29.45 42.17 -10.42
C THR A 558 30.81 42.41 -11.07
N LEU A 559 30.89 42.20 -12.39
CA LEU A 559 32.09 42.36 -13.22
C LEU A 559 32.42 43.83 -13.52
N THR A 560 31.41 44.71 -13.53
CA THR A 560 31.56 46.17 -13.78
C THR A 560 30.45 46.91 -13.04
N GLY A 561 30.79 47.95 -12.26
CA GLY A 561 29.91 48.60 -11.27
C GLY A 561 30.42 48.47 -9.82
N PRO A 562 29.67 48.90 -8.78
CA PRO A 562 30.10 48.76 -7.39
C PRO A 562 30.36 47.27 -7.06
N PRO A 563 31.55 46.92 -6.51
CA PRO A 563 31.96 45.54 -6.32
C PRO A 563 31.04 44.86 -5.31
N ALA A 564 30.25 43.91 -5.79
CA ALA A 564 29.38 43.09 -4.97
C ALA A 564 29.47 41.64 -5.44
N TYR A 565 29.60 40.74 -4.48
CA TYR A 565 29.56 39.31 -4.74
C TYR A 565 28.83 38.59 -3.62
N SER A 566 28.23 37.46 -3.98
CA SER A 566 27.76 36.52 -2.97
C SER A 566 27.99 35.10 -3.43
N ALA A 567 28.26 34.23 -2.48
CA ALA A 567 28.37 32.80 -2.69
C ALA A 567 27.65 32.09 -1.55
N LYS A 568 26.93 31.03 -1.89
CA LYS A 568 26.35 30.10 -0.95
C LYS A 568 26.73 28.69 -1.37
N LEU A 569 27.18 27.89 -0.42
CA LEU A 569 27.50 26.48 -0.59
C LEU A 569 26.75 25.71 0.50
N GLY A 570 25.86 24.81 0.10
CA GLY A 570 25.14 23.91 0.98
C GLY A 570 25.57 22.47 0.72
N LEU A 571 25.92 21.74 1.75
CA LEU A 571 26.22 20.31 1.72
C LEU A 571 25.26 19.62 2.68
N SER A 572 24.69 18.50 2.23
CA SER A 572 23.90 17.61 3.07
C SER A 572 24.30 16.18 2.76
N TRP A 573 24.66 15.43 3.79
CA TRP A 573 25.13 14.06 3.67
C TRP A 573 24.46 13.19 4.71
N ARG A 574 23.99 12.01 4.30
CA ARG A 574 23.45 11.00 5.21
C ARG A 574 24.36 9.78 5.21
N PRO A 575 25.39 9.72 6.07
CA PRO A 575 26.27 8.57 6.13
C PRO A 575 25.51 7.28 6.48
N LEU A 576 24.56 7.38 7.41
CA LEU A 576 23.68 6.29 7.84
C LEU A 576 22.21 6.66 7.61
N PRO A 577 21.26 5.69 7.56
CA PRO A 577 19.84 5.98 7.32
C PRO A 577 19.23 6.99 8.30
N LEU A 578 19.72 7.00 9.54
CA LEU A 578 19.21 7.80 10.65
C LEU A 578 20.15 8.97 11.04
N THR A 579 21.17 9.25 10.23
CA THR A 579 22.13 10.33 10.51
C THR A 579 22.09 11.34 9.37
N VAL A 580 22.00 12.62 9.72
CA VAL A 580 22.03 13.73 8.78
C VAL A 580 23.13 14.69 9.20
N LEU A 581 24.06 14.95 8.28
CA LEU A 581 25.08 15.98 8.38
C LEU A 581 24.74 17.09 7.40
N ARG A 582 24.73 18.34 7.85
CA ARG A 582 24.51 19.53 7.03
C ARG A 582 25.63 20.52 7.25
N SER A 583 26.07 21.15 6.17
CA SER A 583 26.97 22.30 6.21
C SER A 583 26.40 23.37 5.29
N GLU A 584 26.33 24.61 5.77
CA GLU A 584 25.97 25.76 4.97
C GLU A 584 27.06 26.82 5.14
N TYR A 585 27.67 27.23 4.04
CA TYR A 585 28.61 28.33 3.99
C TYR A 585 28.00 29.43 3.14
N SER A 586 27.94 30.65 3.66
CA SER A 586 27.45 31.81 2.94
C SER A 586 28.39 32.99 3.09
N LEU A 587 28.63 33.68 1.98
CA LEU A 587 29.54 34.81 1.87
C LEU A 587 28.83 35.90 1.08
N ARG A 588 28.81 37.12 1.61
CA ARG A 588 28.21 38.27 0.95
C ARG A 588 29.09 39.50 1.16
N GLN A 589 29.49 40.13 0.07
CA GLN A 589 30.15 41.42 0.04
C GLN A 589 29.28 42.37 -0.78
N GLY A 590 28.82 43.45 -0.14
CA GLY A 590 28.08 44.56 -0.77
C GLY A 590 28.52 45.87 -0.11
N SER A 591 27.58 46.62 0.48
CA SER A 591 27.91 47.73 1.37
C SER A 591 28.64 47.29 2.65
N GLU A 592 28.39 46.05 3.07
CA GLU A 592 28.96 45.43 4.26
C GLU A 592 29.39 43.99 3.94
N TYR A 593 30.43 43.52 4.65
CA TYR A 593 30.88 42.14 4.58
C TYR A 593 30.13 41.28 5.61
N GLN A 594 29.63 40.12 5.17
CA GLN A 594 29.03 39.10 6.02
C GLN A 594 29.41 37.70 5.54
N GLU A 595 29.91 36.88 6.46
CA GLU A 595 30.26 35.48 6.24
C GLU A 595 29.59 34.63 7.32
N THR A 596 29.04 33.48 6.95
CA THR A 596 28.46 32.53 7.91
C THR A 596 28.81 31.09 7.54
N LEU A 597 29.31 30.33 8.51
CA LEU A 597 29.45 28.88 8.44
C LEU A 597 28.50 28.23 9.44
N GLY A 598 27.60 27.37 8.96
CA GLY A 598 26.75 26.52 9.77
C GLY A 598 27.12 25.06 9.55
N LEU A 599 27.31 24.31 10.63
CA LEU A 599 27.46 22.86 10.64
C LEU A 599 26.36 22.29 11.52
N SER A 600 25.69 21.22 11.09
CA SER A 600 24.66 20.56 11.86
C SER A 600 24.82 19.05 11.72
N TRP A 601 24.79 18.35 12.84
CA TRP A 601 24.72 16.90 12.91
C TRP A 601 23.44 16.53 13.63
N GLN A 602 22.68 15.62 13.04
CA GLN A 602 21.44 15.12 13.62
C GLN A 602 21.40 13.60 13.52
N GLN A 603 21.09 12.96 14.64
CA GLN A 603 21.04 11.52 14.78
C GLN A 603 19.70 11.11 15.37
N TYR A 604 19.03 10.17 14.71
CA TYR A 604 17.85 9.49 15.23
C TYR A 604 18.26 8.14 15.80
N TRP A 605 17.79 7.81 17.00
CA TRP A 605 18.23 6.61 17.73
C TRP A 605 17.17 5.49 17.78
N GLY A 606 15.96 5.74 17.25
CA GLY A 606 14.79 4.87 17.39
C GLY A 606 13.80 5.38 18.44
N SER A 607 12.59 4.81 18.53
CA SER A 607 11.54 5.18 19.51
C SER A 607 11.21 6.68 19.65
N GLY A 608 11.48 7.48 18.60
CA GLY A 608 11.24 8.91 18.59
C GLY A 608 12.30 9.76 19.29
N PHE A 609 13.46 9.19 19.69
CA PHE A 609 14.59 9.94 20.25
C PHE A 609 15.51 10.48 19.15
N ALA A 610 15.90 11.74 19.28
CA ALA A 610 16.82 12.42 18.38
C ALA A 610 17.82 13.30 19.13
N THR A 611 19.05 13.36 18.62
CA THR A 611 20.10 14.27 19.07
C THR A 611 20.47 15.18 17.92
N GLN A 612 20.66 16.47 18.19
CA GLN A 612 21.12 17.45 17.22
C GLN A 612 22.23 18.30 17.82
N LEU A 613 23.32 18.48 17.09
CA LEU A 613 24.41 19.39 17.41
C LEU A 613 24.54 20.40 16.28
N ASP A 614 24.44 21.68 16.60
CA ASP A 614 24.54 22.78 15.65
C ASP A 614 25.72 23.68 16.03
N PHE A 615 26.59 23.97 15.08
CA PHE A 615 27.62 25.00 15.19
C PHE A 615 27.36 26.07 14.14
N ARG A 616 27.39 27.34 14.54
CA ARG A 616 27.27 28.48 13.63
C ARG A 616 28.33 29.50 13.97
N ARG A 617 29.13 29.88 12.98
CA ARG A 617 30.08 30.99 13.02
C ARG A 617 29.59 32.09 12.09
N ALA A 618 29.60 33.33 12.55
CA ALA A 618 29.36 34.52 11.74
C ALA A 618 30.57 35.46 11.85
N ALA A 619 30.96 36.07 10.73
CA ALA A 619 32.04 37.05 10.64
C ALA A 619 31.62 38.23 9.76
N GLY A 620 32.29 39.38 9.95
CA GLY A 620 31.93 40.66 9.32
C GLY A 620 31.16 41.57 10.26
N VAL A 621 30.05 42.16 9.81
CA VAL A 621 29.27 43.12 10.62
C VAL A 621 28.62 42.51 11.85
N LYS A 622 28.30 41.21 11.80
CA LYS A 622 27.91 40.43 12.97
C LYS A 622 28.94 39.33 13.17
N THR A 623 29.80 39.51 14.17
CA THR A 623 30.70 38.46 14.63
C THR A 623 30.01 37.62 15.69
N GLY A 624 30.31 36.32 15.69
CA GLY A 624 29.99 35.47 16.82
C GLY A 624 29.87 34.00 16.46
N ASP A 625 30.23 33.16 17.43
CA ASP A 625 30.09 31.72 17.37
C ASP A 625 28.91 31.27 18.24
N ARG A 626 28.21 30.23 17.83
CA ARG A 626 27.17 29.54 18.60
C ARG A 626 27.30 28.05 18.43
N LEU A 627 27.40 27.31 19.52
CA LEU A 627 27.34 25.85 19.57
C LEU A 627 26.10 25.44 20.37
N GLY A 628 25.19 24.69 19.77
CA GLY A 628 23.96 24.20 20.38
C GLY A 628 23.86 22.68 20.36
N LEU A 629 23.43 22.08 21.46
CA LEU A 629 23.07 20.68 21.59
C LEU A 629 21.58 20.60 21.92
N TYR A 630 20.84 19.80 21.18
CA TYR A 630 19.43 19.55 21.39
C TYR A 630 19.17 18.04 21.52
N LEU A 631 18.38 17.66 22.50
CA LEU A 631 17.89 16.30 22.71
C LEU A 631 16.37 16.35 22.59
N ALA A 632 15.79 15.56 21.70
CA ALA A 632 14.36 15.52 21.47
C ALA A 632 13.82 14.10 21.66
N GLN A 633 12.73 13.96 22.42
CA GLN A 633 11.97 12.74 22.59
C GLN A 633 10.54 13.01 22.11
N GLN A 634 10.10 12.41 21.02
CA GLN A 634 8.79 12.70 20.42
C GLN A 634 7.61 12.16 21.24
N SER A 635 7.78 11.06 21.97
CA SER A 635 6.78 10.50 22.89
C SER A 635 7.46 10.01 24.16
N LEU A 636 7.14 10.64 25.30
CA LEU A 636 7.61 10.22 26.61
C LEU A 636 6.79 9.00 27.06
N LEU A 637 7.41 7.82 27.18
CA LEU A 637 6.78 6.62 27.75
C LEU A 637 5.44 6.22 27.06
N GLY A 638 5.30 6.48 25.75
CA GLY A 638 4.06 6.20 25.00
C GLY A 638 2.93 7.22 25.21
N SER A 639 3.21 8.34 25.90
CA SER A 639 2.28 9.44 26.12
C SER A 639 2.24 10.44 24.94
N PRO A 640 1.22 11.32 24.86
CA PRO A 640 1.14 12.40 23.88
C PRO A 640 2.17 13.54 24.08
N PHE A 641 3.04 13.43 25.09
CA PHE A 641 4.02 14.45 25.41
C PHE A 641 5.33 14.22 24.69
N GLY A 642 5.83 15.27 24.03
CA GLY A 642 7.19 15.34 23.51
C GLY A 642 8.06 16.24 24.38
N LEU A 643 9.34 15.95 24.49
CA LEU A 643 10.31 16.74 25.24
C LEU A 643 11.44 17.19 24.33
N VAL A 644 11.82 18.45 24.41
CA VAL A 644 13.03 18.99 23.80
C VAL A 644 13.85 19.67 24.89
N LEU A 645 15.07 19.19 25.08
CA LEU A 645 16.10 19.83 25.90
C LEU A 645 17.08 20.51 24.95
N GLY A 646 17.41 21.76 25.23
CA GLY A 646 18.36 22.54 24.45
C GLY A 646 19.38 23.19 25.38
N TYR A 647 20.64 23.12 24.98
CA TYR A 647 21.72 23.88 25.58
C TYR A 647 22.51 24.52 24.44
N ALA A 648 22.79 25.81 24.51
CA ALA A 648 23.67 26.45 23.56
C ALA A 648 24.57 27.46 24.23
N VAL A 649 25.80 27.54 23.76
CA VAL A 649 26.79 28.54 24.15
C VAL A 649 27.06 29.43 22.95
N SER A 650 27.13 30.74 23.17
CA SER A 650 27.49 31.71 22.15
C SER A 650 28.41 32.79 22.68
N ASP A 651 29.28 33.28 21.82
CA ASP A 651 30.27 34.31 22.11
C ASP A 651 30.33 35.25 20.90
N ALA A 652 30.18 36.55 21.13
CA ALA A 652 30.20 37.58 20.08
C ALA A 652 31.60 37.76 19.46
N ASP A 653 32.66 37.45 20.21
CA ASP A 653 34.06 37.54 19.77
C ASP A 653 34.62 36.18 19.30
N GLY A 654 33.81 35.12 19.44
CA GLY A 654 34.09 33.77 18.97
C GLY A 654 34.57 32.83 20.08
N LEU A 655 34.05 31.59 20.07
CA LEU A 655 34.24 30.63 21.14
C LEU A 655 35.75 30.31 21.32
N GLY A 656 36.28 30.64 22.49
CA GLY A 656 37.67 30.36 22.88
C GLY A 656 38.71 31.41 22.44
N ARG A 657 38.29 32.60 21.97
CA ARG A 657 39.22 33.65 21.46
C ARG A 657 39.28 34.96 22.25
N GLY A 658 38.46 35.20 23.28
CA GLY A 658 38.49 36.46 24.05
C GLY A 658 37.62 36.47 25.30
N ARG A 659 37.87 37.42 26.22
CA ARG A 659 37.38 37.49 27.61
C ARG A 659 36.00 38.17 27.80
N THR A 660 35.19 38.26 26.76
CA THR A 660 33.95 39.05 26.74
C THR A 660 32.71 38.14 26.76
N GLU A 661 31.89 38.35 27.80
CA GLU A 661 30.60 37.76 28.15
C GLU A 661 30.08 36.57 27.31
N LEU A 662 30.59 35.38 27.63
CA LEU A 662 30.08 34.11 27.13
C LEU A 662 28.60 33.95 27.53
N THR A 663 27.72 33.84 26.53
CA THR A 663 26.28 33.69 26.72
C THR A 663 25.89 32.22 26.67
N GLN A 664 25.38 31.67 27.76
CA GLN A 664 24.81 30.31 27.78
C GLN A 664 23.29 30.39 27.77
N THR A 665 22.64 29.58 26.96
CA THR A 665 21.18 29.45 26.92
C THR A 665 20.79 28.01 27.16
N PHE A 666 19.89 27.78 28.10
CA PHE A 666 19.28 26.48 28.34
C PHE A 666 17.78 26.58 28.09
N SER A 667 17.19 25.54 27.54
CA SER A 667 15.76 25.48 27.25
C SER A 667 15.21 24.08 27.50
N VAL A 668 14.08 24.00 28.20
CA VAL A 668 13.27 22.80 28.32
C VAL A 668 11.93 23.11 27.69
N GLN A 669 11.51 22.33 26.70
CA GLN A 669 10.24 22.49 26.03
C GLN A 669 9.46 21.17 26.05
N LEU A 670 8.26 21.19 26.62
CA LEU A 670 7.30 20.10 26.61
C LEU A 670 6.24 20.39 25.54
N GLY A 671 6.20 19.59 24.48
CA GLY A 671 5.13 19.61 23.49
C GLY A 671 4.00 18.66 23.89
N PHE A 672 2.76 18.97 23.53
CA PHE A 672 1.62 18.09 23.74
C PHE A 672 0.63 18.16 22.59
N ASN A 673 -0.10 17.06 22.38
CA ASN A 673 -1.19 17.00 21.41
C ASN A 673 -2.30 16.08 21.93
N PHE A 674 -3.43 16.67 22.31
CA PHE A 674 -4.60 15.96 22.80
C PHE A 674 -5.72 16.03 21.78
N ALA A 675 -6.55 14.99 21.78
CA ALA A 675 -7.78 14.95 21.00
C ALA A 675 -8.87 14.25 21.79
N TRP A 676 -10.04 14.88 21.87
CA TRP A 676 -11.25 14.30 22.43
C TRP A 676 -12.32 14.27 21.37
N GLN A 677 -13.12 13.21 21.37
CA GLN A 677 -14.28 13.07 20.50
C GLN A 677 -15.53 12.93 21.37
N PHE A 678 -16.58 13.63 20.99
CA PHE A 678 -17.87 13.57 21.67
C PHE A 678 -19.00 13.68 20.64
N THR A 679 -20.16 13.13 20.99
CA THR A 679 -21.38 13.26 20.18
C THR A 679 -21.78 14.71 20.10
N THR A 680 -22.12 15.17 18.90
CA THR A 680 -22.57 16.54 18.68
C THR A 680 -23.88 16.76 19.44
N PRO A 681 -23.96 17.80 20.31
CA PRO A 681 -25.17 18.06 21.07
C PRO A 681 -26.40 18.20 20.17
N GLU A 682 -27.52 17.59 20.54
CA GLU A 682 -28.75 17.59 19.74
C GLU A 682 -29.22 19.00 19.31
N PRO A 683 -29.14 20.05 20.15
CA PRO A 683 -29.48 21.41 19.70
C PRO A 683 -28.61 21.91 18.53
N VAL A 684 -27.32 21.54 18.50
CA VAL A 684 -26.42 21.88 17.39
C VAL A 684 -26.81 21.08 16.14
N VAL A 685 -27.08 19.77 16.30
CA VAL A 685 -27.55 18.91 15.21
C VAL A 685 -28.82 19.48 14.58
N ALA A 686 -29.80 19.90 15.39
CA ALA A 686 -31.04 20.50 14.94
C ALA A 686 -30.84 21.81 14.15
N VAL A 687 -29.98 22.72 14.64
CA VAL A 687 -29.67 23.98 13.95
C VAL A 687 -29.06 23.75 12.57
N PHE A 688 -28.26 22.69 12.39
CA PHE A 688 -27.55 22.39 11.15
C PHE A 688 -28.25 21.37 10.25
N GLY A 689 -29.58 21.25 10.34
CA GLY A 689 -30.38 20.43 9.42
C GLY A 689 -30.70 19.03 9.92
N GLY A 690 -30.29 18.68 11.13
CA GLY A 690 -30.70 17.44 11.79
C GLY A 690 -29.93 16.20 11.36
N ARG A 691 -30.50 15.04 11.71
CA ARG A 691 -30.00 13.73 11.28
C ARG A 691 -30.70 13.32 9.99
N ARG A 692 -30.00 12.60 9.12
CA ARG A 692 -30.56 11.96 7.93
C ARG A 692 -31.25 10.68 8.37
N VAL A 693 -32.51 10.81 8.77
CA VAL A 693 -33.33 9.72 9.32
C VAL A 693 -34.76 9.76 8.78
N GLY A 694 -35.41 8.61 8.75
CA GLY A 694 -36.86 8.47 8.65
C GLY A 694 -37.42 7.93 9.97
N GLU A 695 -38.68 8.26 10.27
CA GLU A 695 -39.35 7.79 11.47
C GLU A 695 -40.03 6.44 11.18
N VAL A 696 -39.74 5.44 12.00
CA VAL A 696 -40.41 4.15 11.96
C VAL A 696 -41.13 3.94 13.29
N ARG A 697 -42.43 3.69 13.22
CA ARG A 697 -43.28 3.40 14.35
C ARG A 697 -44.06 2.11 14.10
N GLY A 698 -44.49 1.45 15.16
CA GLY A 698 -45.35 0.27 15.01
C GLY A 698 -45.66 -0.32 16.36
N VAL A 699 -46.38 -1.43 16.33
CA VAL A 699 -46.76 -2.18 17.53
C VAL A 699 -46.25 -3.61 17.41
N ALA A 700 -45.65 -4.12 18.48
CA ALA A 700 -45.35 -5.53 18.66
C ALA A 700 -46.52 -6.21 19.40
N PHE A 701 -47.07 -7.27 18.82
CA PHE A 701 -48.23 -7.98 19.35
C PHE A 701 -48.09 -9.48 19.10
N ILE A 702 -48.78 -10.29 19.90
CA ILE A 702 -48.83 -11.74 19.71
C ILE A 702 -49.94 -12.04 18.71
N ASP A 703 -49.55 -12.28 17.46
CA ASP A 703 -50.41 -12.68 16.35
C ASP A 703 -50.82 -14.14 16.54
N ARG A 704 -52.02 -14.35 17.06
CA ARG A 704 -52.54 -15.69 17.41
C ARG A 704 -53.23 -16.37 16.24
N ASN A 705 -53.75 -15.59 15.30
CA ASN A 705 -54.47 -16.11 14.14
C ASN A 705 -53.61 -16.13 12.86
N HIS A 706 -52.37 -15.66 12.95
CA HIS A 706 -51.34 -15.71 11.92
C HIS A 706 -51.70 -14.93 10.66
N ASN A 707 -52.36 -13.78 10.81
CA ASN A 707 -52.76 -12.94 9.68
C ASN A 707 -51.84 -11.73 9.47
N GLY A 708 -50.85 -11.51 10.35
CA GLY A 708 -49.91 -10.40 10.27
C GLY A 708 -50.48 -9.03 10.63
N VAL A 709 -51.72 -8.95 11.10
CA VAL A 709 -52.46 -7.72 11.44
C VAL A 709 -52.91 -7.78 12.89
N LYS A 710 -52.73 -6.69 13.65
CA LYS A 710 -53.16 -6.65 15.05
C LYS A 710 -54.69 -6.65 15.15
N ASP A 711 -55.25 -7.76 15.62
CA ASP A 711 -56.69 -7.92 15.81
C ASP A 711 -57.15 -7.69 17.27
N GLU A 712 -58.47 -7.55 17.45
CA GLU A 712 -59.08 -7.42 18.76
C GLU A 712 -58.88 -8.70 19.59
N GLY A 713 -58.26 -8.58 20.78
CA GLY A 713 -57.94 -9.70 21.67
C GLY A 713 -56.50 -10.23 21.57
N GLU A 714 -55.69 -9.70 20.66
CA GLU A 714 -54.26 -10.02 20.56
C GLU A 714 -53.41 -9.16 21.51
N PRO A 715 -52.66 -9.79 22.44
CA PRO A 715 -51.93 -9.06 23.47
C PRO A 715 -50.69 -8.37 22.91
N ALA A 716 -50.40 -7.18 23.43
CA ALA A 716 -49.18 -6.45 23.11
C ALA A 716 -47.93 -7.06 23.78
N VAL A 717 -46.76 -6.86 23.16
CA VAL A 717 -45.47 -7.33 23.70
C VAL A 717 -44.64 -6.15 24.19
N ALA A 718 -44.60 -5.96 25.51
CA ALA A 718 -43.82 -4.92 26.17
C ALA A 718 -42.38 -5.37 26.45
N GLY A 719 -41.43 -4.43 26.48
CA GLY A 719 -40.02 -4.71 26.84
C GLY A 719 -39.18 -5.35 25.75
N LEU A 720 -39.67 -5.41 24.51
CA LEU A 720 -38.94 -5.97 23.36
C LEU A 720 -37.99 -4.92 22.79
N GLY A 721 -36.70 -5.25 22.68
CA GLY A 721 -35.72 -4.37 22.04
C GLY A 721 -35.78 -4.45 20.52
N VAL A 722 -36.14 -3.35 19.85
CA VAL A 722 -36.28 -3.24 18.40
C VAL A 722 -35.15 -2.39 17.82
N GLY A 723 -34.34 -2.97 16.93
CA GLY A 723 -33.26 -2.30 16.21
C GLY A 723 -33.51 -2.19 14.71
N LEU A 724 -33.26 -1.02 14.11
CA LEU A 724 -33.43 -0.78 12.68
C LEU A 724 -32.53 0.36 12.19
N GLY A 725 -31.81 0.16 11.08
CA GLY A 725 -31.02 1.23 10.43
C GLY A 725 -29.96 1.89 11.32
N GLY A 726 -29.44 1.17 12.32
CA GLY A 726 -28.46 1.67 13.30
C GLY A 726 -29.06 2.33 14.54
N ALA A 727 -30.39 2.46 14.63
CA ALA A 727 -31.11 2.93 15.82
C ALA A 727 -31.74 1.73 16.57
N SER A 728 -31.98 1.89 17.87
CA SER A 728 -32.67 0.90 18.70
C SER A 728 -33.59 1.55 19.73
N THR A 729 -34.69 0.89 20.06
CA THR A 729 -35.66 1.31 21.09
C THR A 729 -36.25 0.09 21.78
N VAL A 730 -37.06 0.29 22.82
CA VAL A 730 -37.77 -0.78 23.53
C VAL A 730 -39.27 -0.52 23.44
N THR A 731 -40.08 -1.56 23.24
CA THR A 731 -41.54 -1.42 23.21
C THR A 731 -42.12 -1.06 24.58
N ASP A 732 -43.11 -0.17 24.58
CA ASP A 732 -43.82 0.25 25.80
C ASP A 732 -44.85 -0.80 26.28
N ALA A 733 -45.61 -0.45 27.32
CA ALA A 733 -46.62 -1.33 27.92
C ALA A 733 -47.72 -1.77 26.92
N ASP A 734 -48.00 -0.93 25.91
CA ASP A 734 -48.97 -1.21 24.85
C ASP A 734 -48.32 -1.86 23.62
N GLY A 735 -47.04 -2.25 23.72
CA GLY A 735 -46.24 -2.86 22.67
C GLY A 735 -45.80 -1.88 21.58
N SER A 736 -46.07 -0.59 21.75
CA SER A 736 -45.76 0.43 20.76
C SER A 736 -44.28 0.79 20.80
N PHE A 737 -43.71 1.11 19.63
CA PHE A 737 -42.35 1.61 19.53
C PHE A 737 -42.24 2.72 18.49
N ARG A 738 -41.23 3.57 18.68
CA ARG A 738 -40.87 4.64 17.76
C ARG A 738 -39.35 4.80 17.74
N LEU A 739 -38.76 4.85 16.54
CA LEU A 739 -37.33 5.07 16.36
C LEU A 739 -37.04 5.85 15.08
N LEU A 740 -35.89 6.53 15.03
CA LEU A 740 -35.41 7.28 13.88
C LEU A 740 -34.29 6.50 13.17
N ALA A 741 -34.62 5.82 12.08
CA ALA A 741 -33.69 4.96 11.34
C ALA A 741 -33.04 5.70 10.17
N ARG A 742 -31.80 5.32 9.80
CA ARG A 742 -31.13 5.88 8.62
C ARG A 742 -31.85 5.49 7.31
N PRO A 743 -31.72 6.30 6.25
CA PRO A 743 -32.24 5.93 4.93
C PRO A 743 -31.56 4.68 4.37
N GLY A 744 -32.38 3.80 3.79
CA GLY A 744 -31.94 2.53 3.25
C GLY A 744 -32.97 1.43 3.46
N ARG A 745 -32.75 0.29 2.80
CA ARG A 745 -33.54 -0.92 3.01
C ARG A 745 -33.00 -1.64 4.25
N HIS A 746 -33.83 -1.75 5.28
CA HIS A 746 -33.44 -2.30 6.57
C HIS A 746 -34.38 -3.43 7.00
N ARG A 747 -33.82 -4.43 7.70
CA ARG A 747 -34.56 -5.49 8.37
C ARG A 747 -34.54 -5.23 9.88
N PRO A 748 -35.68 -5.40 10.60
CA PRO A 748 -35.72 -5.21 12.03
C PRO A 748 -34.90 -6.30 12.72
N ARG A 749 -34.09 -5.90 13.70
CA ARG A 749 -33.35 -6.81 14.58
C ARG A 749 -34.00 -6.76 15.95
N LEU A 750 -34.54 -7.89 16.38
CA LEU A 750 -35.17 -8.01 17.68
C LEU A 750 -34.15 -8.52 18.71
N THR A 751 -34.23 -7.97 19.92
CA THR A 751 -33.42 -8.32 21.08
C THR A 751 -34.35 -8.44 22.28
N GLN A 752 -34.01 -9.29 23.25
CA GLN A 752 -34.89 -9.57 24.40
C GLN A 752 -36.25 -10.19 24.02
N LEU A 753 -36.32 -10.84 22.85
CA LEU A 753 -37.48 -11.63 22.45
C LEU A 753 -37.53 -12.95 23.24
N PRO A 754 -38.65 -13.30 23.90
CA PRO A 754 -38.79 -14.60 24.56
C PRO A 754 -38.60 -15.76 23.58
N ALA A 755 -37.93 -16.83 24.01
CA ALA A 755 -37.64 -18.00 23.15
C ALA A 755 -38.90 -18.75 22.64
N THR A 756 -40.06 -18.44 23.21
CA THR A 756 -41.38 -18.99 22.82
C THR A 756 -42.08 -18.18 21.74
N LEU A 757 -41.50 -17.06 21.29
CA LEU A 757 -42.06 -16.17 20.29
C LEU A 757 -41.05 -15.91 19.17
N ASP A 758 -41.56 -15.74 17.96
CA ASP A 758 -40.76 -15.31 16.81
C ASP A 758 -41.58 -14.46 15.84
N LEU A 759 -40.90 -13.72 14.98
CA LEU A 759 -41.56 -12.88 13.97
C LEU A 759 -42.26 -13.78 12.94
N TYR A 760 -43.56 -13.57 12.74
CA TYR A 760 -44.39 -14.42 11.87
C TYR A 760 -43.95 -14.37 10.39
N GLN A 761 -43.41 -13.24 9.93
CA GLN A 761 -42.95 -13.06 8.55
C GLN A 761 -41.68 -12.24 8.48
N GLU A 762 -40.88 -12.42 7.42
CA GLU A 762 -39.76 -11.51 7.16
C GLU A 762 -40.27 -10.11 6.84
N LEU A 763 -39.78 -9.12 7.59
CA LEU A 763 -40.12 -7.72 7.38
C LEU A 763 -38.92 -6.95 6.88
N ASP A 764 -39.15 -6.10 5.89
CA ASP A 764 -38.19 -5.10 5.45
C ASP A 764 -38.89 -3.77 5.21
N VAL A 765 -38.17 -2.68 5.49
CA VAL A 765 -38.67 -1.33 5.25
C VAL A 765 -37.61 -0.53 4.52
N GLU A 766 -38.01 0.08 3.40
CA GLU A 766 -37.20 1.07 2.70
C GLU A 766 -37.44 2.43 3.36
N VAL A 767 -36.57 2.78 4.30
CA VAL A 767 -36.65 4.05 5.00
C VAL A 767 -36.12 5.15 4.08
N LYS A 768 -36.93 6.18 3.82
CA LYS A 768 -36.49 7.42 3.15
C LYS A 768 -36.43 8.56 4.17
N GLU A 769 -35.57 9.51 3.86
CA GLU A 769 -35.29 10.68 4.69
C GLU A 769 -36.57 11.49 4.96
N SER A 770 -36.79 11.89 6.21
CA SER A 770 -37.93 12.69 6.68
C SER A 770 -39.32 12.10 6.39
N GLN A 771 -39.43 10.81 6.07
CA GLN A 771 -40.71 10.11 5.92
C GLN A 771 -41.07 9.30 7.17
N ARG A 772 -42.36 9.01 7.32
CA ARG A 772 -42.89 8.18 8.40
C ARG A 772 -43.36 6.84 7.85
N TYR A 773 -42.97 5.76 8.52
CA TYR A 773 -43.34 4.40 8.17
C TYR A 773 -44.00 3.71 9.35
N VAL A 774 -44.97 2.86 9.05
CA VAL A 774 -45.56 1.93 10.02
C VAL A 774 -44.94 0.56 9.76
N LEU A 775 -44.35 -0.03 10.79
CA LEU A 775 -43.75 -1.36 10.79
C LEU A 775 -44.26 -2.11 12.01
N ASP A 776 -45.42 -2.75 11.87
CA ASP A 776 -45.94 -3.60 12.94
C ASP A 776 -45.17 -4.91 12.98
N LEU A 777 -44.98 -5.45 14.18
CA LEU A 777 -44.17 -6.64 14.46
C LEU A 777 -45.10 -7.77 14.93
N PRO A 778 -45.67 -8.57 14.01
CA PRO A 778 -46.50 -9.72 14.37
C PRO A 778 -45.60 -10.83 14.91
N LEU A 779 -45.77 -11.17 16.19
CA LEU A 779 -45.02 -12.24 16.85
C LEU A 779 -45.94 -13.44 17.06
N ALA A 780 -45.55 -14.61 16.58
CA ALA A 780 -46.33 -15.83 16.77
C ALA A 780 -45.66 -16.77 17.79
N PRO A 781 -46.44 -17.54 18.56
CA PRO A 781 -45.92 -18.62 19.39
C PRO A 781 -45.17 -19.65 18.55
N THR A 782 -43.97 -20.02 18.99
CA THR A 782 -43.13 -20.97 18.27
C THR A 782 -43.33 -22.39 18.78
N ALA A 783 -43.38 -23.35 17.88
CA ALA A 783 -43.27 -24.77 18.16
C ALA A 783 -41.80 -25.19 18.35
N GLN A 784 -41.63 -26.39 18.91
CA GLN A 784 -40.36 -27.08 19.05
C GLN A 784 -40.47 -28.49 18.49
N LEU A 785 -39.40 -29.00 17.89
CA LEU A 785 -39.35 -30.35 17.33
C LEU A 785 -38.09 -31.07 17.79
N ALA A 786 -38.27 -32.21 18.47
CA ALA A 786 -37.16 -33.08 18.82
C ALA A 786 -36.80 -33.97 17.61
N LEU A 787 -35.51 -34.04 17.29
CA LEU A 787 -34.99 -34.73 16.12
C LEU A 787 -33.82 -35.62 16.52
N VAL A 788 -33.70 -36.77 15.85
CA VAL A 788 -32.49 -37.59 15.88
C VAL A 788 -31.98 -37.76 14.44
N LEU A 789 -30.74 -37.37 14.20
CA LEU A 789 -30.03 -37.59 12.96
C LEU A 789 -29.08 -38.77 13.16
N PHE A 790 -29.24 -39.84 12.39
CA PHE A 790 -28.49 -41.07 12.55
C PHE A 790 -27.90 -41.57 11.23
N HIS A 791 -26.85 -42.39 11.34
CA HIS A 791 -26.20 -43.02 10.20
C HIS A 791 -27.04 -44.22 9.73
N ASP A 792 -27.89 -43.98 8.75
CA ASP A 792 -28.81 -44.96 8.14
C ASP A 792 -28.07 -45.84 7.13
N ALA A 793 -27.18 -46.69 7.62
CA ALA A 793 -26.23 -47.45 6.81
C ALA A 793 -26.91 -48.42 5.85
N ASN A 794 -28.12 -48.87 6.15
CA ASN A 794 -28.91 -49.77 5.32
C ASN A 794 -30.03 -49.08 4.52
N HIS A 795 -30.13 -47.75 4.62
CA HIS A 795 -31.05 -46.88 3.87
C HIS A 795 -32.53 -47.22 4.10
N ASN A 796 -32.87 -47.73 5.28
CA ASN A 796 -34.22 -48.15 5.62
C ASN A 796 -35.06 -47.03 6.28
N GLY A 797 -34.45 -45.88 6.60
CA GLY A 797 -35.09 -44.72 7.21
C GLY A 797 -35.51 -44.91 8.68
N ARG A 798 -35.02 -45.96 9.36
CA ARG A 798 -35.31 -46.26 10.77
C ARG A 798 -34.00 -46.57 11.50
N GLN A 799 -33.78 -45.90 12.62
CA GLN A 799 -32.55 -46.13 13.39
C GLN A 799 -32.51 -47.53 14.00
N ASP A 800 -31.61 -48.37 13.48
CA ASP A 800 -31.37 -49.73 13.98
C ASP A 800 -30.35 -49.74 15.14
N ALA A 801 -30.25 -50.88 15.86
CA ALA A 801 -29.42 -51.01 17.06
C ALA A 801 -27.91 -50.79 16.82
N GLU A 802 -27.44 -50.95 15.57
CA GLU A 802 -26.05 -50.75 15.15
C GLU A 802 -25.82 -49.36 14.51
N GLU A 803 -26.87 -48.54 14.40
CA GLU A 803 -26.83 -47.22 13.75
C GLU A 803 -26.72 -46.09 14.78
N PHE A 804 -25.57 -45.44 14.78
CA PHE A 804 -25.26 -44.35 15.72
C PHE A 804 -25.76 -42.99 15.22
N GLY A 805 -26.06 -42.10 16.16
CA GLY A 805 -26.35 -40.71 15.86
C GLY A 805 -25.17 -40.03 15.17
N ILE A 806 -25.44 -39.13 14.22
CA ILE A 806 -24.42 -38.34 13.51
C ILE A 806 -24.11 -37.11 14.36
N PRO A 807 -22.91 -37.00 14.97
CA PRO A 807 -22.58 -35.88 15.82
C PRO A 807 -22.33 -34.61 15.00
N TYR A 808 -22.80 -33.47 15.50
CA TYR A 808 -22.63 -32.15 14.86
C TYR A 808 -23.19 -32.04 13.44
N GLY A 809 -24.00 -33.00 13.02
CA GLY A 809 -24.65 -33.05 11.72
C GLY A 809 -25.77 -32.02 11.62
N GLY A 810 -25.99 -31.49 10.42
CA GLY A 810 -27.03 -30.51 10.18
C GLY A 810 -28.40 -31.13 9.89
N VAL A 811 -29.44 -30.49 10.41
CA VAL A 811 -30.83 -30.70 9.99
C VAL A 811 -31.40 -29.38 9.52
N ARG A 812 -32.02 -29.39 8.35
CA ARG A 812 -32.70 -28.25 7.74
C ARG A 812 -34.21 -28.45 7.80
N LEU A 813 -34.90 -27.45 8.33
CA LEU A 813 -36.35 -27.36 8.33
C LEU A 813 -36.74 -26.26 7.35
N SER A 814 -37.51 -26.61 6.34
CA SER A 814 -37.96 -25.70 5.29
C SER A 814 -39.49 -25.67 5.29
N GLY A 815 -40.07 -24.56 5.77
CA GLY A 815 -41.51 -24.36 5.86
C GLY A 815 -41.83 -22.86 5.86
N PRO A 816 -42.79 -22.39 6.68
CA PRO A 816 -43.04 -20.96 6.90
C PRO A 816 -41.78 -20.15 7.23
N THR A 817 -40.82 -20.76 7.93
CA THR A 817 -39.44 -20.26 8.06
C THR A 817 -38.45 -21.34 7.65
N GLN A 818 -37.26 -20.92 7.18
CA GLN A 818 -36.16 -21.84 6.91
C GLN A 818 -35.12 -21.73 8.03
N ARG A 819 -34.84 -22.83 8.71
CA ARG A 819 -33.85 -22.90 9.80
C ARG A 819 -33.01 -24.15 9.71
N SER A 820 -31.74 -24.03 10.10
CA SER A 820 -30.82 -25.16 10.20
C SER A 820 -30.33 -25.28 11.64
N PHE A 821 -30.30 -26.52 12.13
CA PHE A 821 -29.85 -26.85 13.48
C PHE A 821 -28.75 -27.90 13.41
N ARG A 822 -27.90 -27.96 14.44
CA ARG A 822 -26.85 -28.98 14.56
C ARG A 822 -27.19 -29.95 15.68
N THR A 823 -26.93 -31.21 15.42
CA THR A 823 -27.07 -32.29 16.40
C THR A 823 -25.93 -32.30 17.41
N ASP A 824 -26.22 -32.80 18.61
CA ASP A 824 -25.24 -33.01 19.67
C ASP A 824 -24.37 -34.25 19.41
N GLU A 825 -23.52 -34.62 20.36
CA GLU A 825 -22.62 -35.79 20.26
C GLU A 825 -23.35 -37.13 20.04
N ARG A 826 -24.66 -37.19 20.32
CA ARG A 826 -25.49 -38.38 20.18
C ARG A 826 -26.41 -38.31 18.96
N GLY A 827 -26.25 -37.30 18.10
CA GLY A 827 -27.12 -37.08 16.95
C GLY A 827 -28.49 -36.50 17.31
N LEU A 828 -28.70 -35.99 18.53
CA LEU A 828 -29.98 -35.42 18.95
C LEU A 828 -29.99 -33.90 18.79
N VAL A 829 -31.14 -33.33 18.42
CA VAL A 829 -31.34 -31.88 18.45
C VAL A 829 -32.78 -31.52 18.80
N LEU A 830 -32.94 -30.50 19.63
CA LEU A 830 -34.23 -29.85 19.86
C LEU A 830 -34.28 -28.58 19.00
N ALA A 831 -34.99 -28.64 17.89
CA ALA A 831 -35.21 -27.49 17.02
C ALA A 831 -36.28 -26.59 17.66
N THR A 832 -35.87 -25.40 18.11
CA THR A 832 -36.75 -24.42 18.77
C THR A 832 -36.96 -23.18 17.90
N GLY A 833 -38.02 -22.42 18.18
CA GLY A 833 -38.28 -21.18 17.46
C GLY A 833 -38.81 -21.41 16.04
N LEU A 834 -39.64 -22.44 15.85
CA LEU A 834 -40.28 -22.75 14.58
C LEU A 834 -41.69 -22.15 14.58
N LEU A 835 -42.05 -21.34 13.58
CA LEU A 835 -43.42 -20.85 13.44
C LEU A 835 -44.40 -22.00 13.19
N PRO A 836 -45.69 -21.89 13.52
CA PRO A 836 -46.69 -22.93 13.23
C PRO A 836 -46.86 -23.17 11.74
N GLY A 837 -47.13 -24.42 11.37
CA GLY A 837 -47.43 -24.80 9.99
C GLY A 837 -46.60 -25.99 9.51
N THR A 838 -46.65 -26.22 8.20
CA THR A 838 -46.08 -27.40 7.57
C THR A 838 -44.60 -27.22 7.25
N TYR A 839 -43.73 -28.04 7.83
CA TYR A 839 -42.29 -28.06 7.55
C TYR A 839 -41.90 -29.31 6.81
N ARG A 840 -41.07 -29.12 5.79
CA ARG A 840 -40.27 -30.16 5.17
C ARG A 840 -38.95 -30.25 5.93
N VAL A 841 -38.76 -31.34 6.66
CA VAL A 841 -37.59 -31.60 7.49
C VAL A 841 -36.68 -32.58 6.77
N GLU A 842 -35.42 -32.19 6.56
CA GLU A 842 -34.41 -33.02 5.91
C GLU A 842 -33.03 -32.78 6.53
N PRO A 843 -32.11 -33.76 6.46
CA PRO A 843 -30.70 -33.53 6.75
C PRO A 843 -30.13 -32.36 5.92
N ASP A 844 -29.40 -31.43 6.55
CA ASP A 844 -28.80 -30.29 5.88
C ASP A 844 -27.49 -30.70 5.19
N PRO A 845 -27.43 -30.74 3.84
CA PRO A 845 -26.26 -31.24 3.13
C PRO A 845 -25.01 -30.37 3.33
N GLU A 846 -25.13 -29.11 3.74
CA GLU A 846 -23.99 -28.22 4.02
C GLU A 846 -23.27 -28.56 5.34
N PHE A 847 -24.00 -29.18 6.26
CA PHE A 847 -23.54 -29.48 7.62
C PHE A 847 -23.58 -30.98 7.94
N LEU A 848 -23.86 -31.82 6.95
CA LEU A 848 -23.67 -33.25 7.05
C LEU A 848 -22.17 -33.60 6.89
N PRO A 849 -21.71 -34.73 7.47
CA PRO A 849 -20.38 -35.25 7.18
C PRO A 849 -20.14 -35.41 5.66
N PRO A 850 -18.90 -35.23 5.17
CA PRO A 850 -18.62 -35.33 3.74
C PRO A 850 -19.15 -36.63 3.15
N ARG A 851 -19.77 -36.55 1.97
CA ARG A 851 -20.43 -37.65 1.22
C ARG A 851 -21.78 -38.12 1.77
N PHE A 852 -22.19 -37.79 2.99
CA PHE A 852 -23.53 -38.13 3.47
C PHE A 852 -24.59 -37.36 2.67
N ARG A 853 -25.68 -38.06 2.35
CA ARG A 853 -26.89 -37.52 1.75
C ARG A 853 -28.07 -38.02 2.57
N ALA A 854 -29.19 -37.31 2.52
CA ALA A 854 -30.42 -37.81 3.12
C ALA A 854 -30.81 -39.14 2.46
N THR A 855 -31.01 -40.19 3.25
CA THR A 855 -31.44 -41.51 2.77
C THR A 855 -32.95 -41.60 2.63
N ALA A 856 -33.68 -40.83 3.44
CA ALA A 856 -35.12 -40.70 3.37
C ALA A 856 -35.54 -39.43 2.61
N THR A 857 -36.70 -39.49 1.96
CA THR A 857 -37.38 -38.29 1.48
C THR A 857 -37.67 -37.36 2.64
N ALA A 858 -37.50 -36.06 2.41
CA ALA A 858 -37.77 -35.06 3.44
C ALA A 858 -39.15 -35.27 4.06
N THR A 859 -39.18 -35.37 5.38
CA THR A 859 -40.41 -35.65 6.11
C THR A 859 -41.22 -34.38 6.23
N VAL A 860 -42.48 -34.43 5.84
CA VAL A 860 -43.39 -33.31 6.02
C VAL A 860 -44.12 -33.47 7.35
N ILE A 861 -43.96 -32.50 8.23
CA ILE A 861 -44.63 -32.47 9.54
C ILE A 861 -45.40 -31.16 9.68
N GLU A 862 -46.58 -31.23 10.28
CA GLU A 862 -47.35 -30.06 10.67
C GLU A 862 -47.09 -29.77 12.14
N LEU A 863 -46.54 -28.59 12.43
CA LEU A 863 -46.18 -28.18 13.78
C LEU A 863 -47.25 -27.25 14.35
N GLU A 864 -47.77 -27.60 15.53
CA GLU A 864 -48.67 -26.77 16.33
C GLU A 864 -48.00 -26.36 17.66
N PRO A 865 -48.13 -25.10 18.12
CA PRO A 865 -47.62 -24.68 19.41
C PRO A 865 -48.15 -25.53 20.57
N GLY A 866 -47.25 -26.04 21.42
CA GLY A 866 -47.61 -26.72 22.68
C GLY A 866 -48.00 -28.20 22.56
N LYS A 867 -48.07 -28.79 21.35
CA LYS A 867 -48.11 -30.25 21.18
C LYS A 867 -46.70 -30.81 21.20
N ALA A 868 -46.44 -31.80 22.06
CA ALA A 868 -45.19 -32.54 22.07
C ALA A 868 -45.20 -33.57 20.93
N ASP A 869 -44.69 -33.18 19.77
CA ASP A 869 -44.56 -34.10 18.65
C ASP A 869 -43.45 -35.13 18.95
N ARG A 870 -43.72 -36.39 18.58
CA ARG A 870 -42.77 -37.51 18.74
C ARG A 870 -41.42 -37.15 18.10
N THR A 871 -40.32 -37.63 18.70
CA THR A 871 -38.97 -37.45 18.15
C THR A 871 -38.91 -37.95 16.70
N LEU A 872 -38.61 -37.04 15.77
CA LEU A 872 -38.51 -37.35 14.36
C LEU A 872 -37.10 -37.86 14.03
N ALA A 873 -37.03 -39.07 13.50
CA ALA A 873 -35.77 -39.69 13.10
C ALA A 873 -35.46 -39.39 11.63
N LEU A 874 -34.24 -38.94 11.36
CA LEU A 874 -33.74 -38.62 10.03
C LEU A 874 -32.50 -39.46 9.75
N GLY A 875 -32.60 -40.29 8.72
CA GLY A 875 -31.47 -41.04 8.20
C GLY A 875 -30.64 -40.19 7.25
N ALA A 876 -29.32 -40.22 7.44
CA ALA A 876 -28.38 -39.79 6.42
C ALA A 876 -27.28 -40.82 6.29
N ALA A 877 -26.92 -41.12 5.05
CA ALA A 877 -25.86 -42.05 4.72
C ALA A 877 -25.26 -41.65 3.36
N PRO A 878 -24.03 -42.05 3.06
CA PRO A 878 -23.49 -41.84 1.72
C PRO A 878 -24.41 -42.46 0.67
N PRO A 879 -24.66 -41.79 -0.48
CA PRO A 879 -25.60 -42.27 -1.49
C PRO A 879 -25.20 -43.69 -1.93
N PRO A 880 -26.18 -44.59 -2.15
CA PRO A 880 -25.86 -45.91 -2.67
C PRO A 880 -25.31 -45.72 -4.08
N LYS A 881 -24.25 -46.43 -4.45
CA LYS A 881 -23.60 -46.28 -5.75
C LYS A 881 -24.57 -46.65 -6.89
N GLU A 882 -25.31 -45.67 -7.43
CA GLU A 882 -26.04 -45.82 -8.69
C GLU A 882 -25.21 -45.30 -9.86
N VAL A 883 -24.79 -46.23 -10.71
CA VAL A 883 -24.06 -45.97 -11.95
C VAL A 883 -25.08 -45.77 -13.07
N ARG A 884 -25.30 -44.52 -13.51
CA ARG A 884 -25.93 -44.24 -14.82
C ARG A 884 -25.41 -42.94 -15.45
N THR A 885 -25.06 -43.05 -16.72
CA THR A 885 -24.07 -42.22 -17.44
C THR A 885 -24.70 -41.28 -18.48
N THR A 886 -24.17 -40.04 -18.62
CA THR A 886 -23.98 -39.26 -19.88
C THR A 886 -23.44 -37.86 -19.52
N TYR A 887 -22.20 -37.42 -19.73
CA TYR A 887 -21.08 -37.88 -20.56
C TYR A 887 -20.08 -38.67 -19.73
N ASP A 888 -19.48 -39.69 -20.34
CA ASP A 888 -18.96 -40.87 -19.64
C ASP A 888 -17.93 -40.56 -18.53
N ALA A 889 -18.44 -40.33 -17.31
CA ALA A 889 -17.67 -40.26 -16.07
C ALA A 889 -17.02 -41.62 -15.70
N SER A 890 -17.04 -42.58 -16.62
CA SER A 890 -16.22 -43.77 -16.57
C SER A 890 -14.74 -43.45 -16.78
N GLN A 891 -14.35 -42.35 -17.43
CA GLN A 891 -12.92 -42.07 -17.57
C GLN A 891 -12.34 -41.47 -16.28
N LEU A 892 -11.35 -42.17 -15.74
CA LEU A 892 -10.62 -41.72 -14.57
C LEU A 892 -9.89 -40.40 -14.89
N ALA A 893 -10.04 -39.38 -14.05
CA ALA A 893 -9.36 -38.09 -14.23
C ALA A 893 -8.96 -37.50 -12.88
N VAL A 894 -7.84 -36.78 -12.81
CA VAL A 894 -7.38 -36.15 -11.57
C VAL A 894 -6.69 -34.80 -11.84
N PHE A 895 -7.10 -33.79 -11.08
CA PHE A 895 -6.54 -32.44 -11.12
C PHE A 895 -5.96 -32.09 -9.75
N ALA A 896 -4.71 -31.66 -9.70
CA ALA A 896 -4.06 -31.29 -8.46
C ALA A 896 -3.82 -29.78 -8.37
N SER A 897 -3.66 -29.27 -7.16
CA SER A 897 -3.33 -27.89 -6.83
C SER A 897 -2.47 -27.83 -5.57
N LEU A 898 -1.65 -26.79 -5.48
CA LEU A 898 -0.78 -26.51 -4.34
C LEU A 898 -1.22 -25.18 -3.70
N PRO A 899 -1.64 -25.17 -2.42
CA PRO A 899 -1.92 -23.94 -1.69
C PRO A 899 -0.71 -23.02 -1.56
N SER A 900 0.51 -23.60 -1.54
CA SER A 900 1.78 -22.86 -1.62
C SER A 900 2.65 -23.49 -2.70
N PRO A 901 3.03 -22.75 -3.76
CA PRO A 901 3.82 -23.29 -4.86
C PRO A 901 5.33 -23.36 -4.55
N ILE A 902 5.75 -23.06 -3.31
CA ILE A 902 7.16 -23.05 -2.88
C ILE A 902 7.29 -23.82 -1.56
N ALA A 903 8.27 -24.73 -1.46
CA ALA A 903 8.55 -25.52 -0.26
C ALA A 903 10.06 -25.72 -0.02
N ALA A 904 10.45 -26.01 1.21
CA ALA A 904 11.83 -26.34 1.55
C ALA A 904 12.10 -27.84 1.32
N ALA A 905 13.30 -28.23 0.87
CA ALA A 905 13.73 -29.63 0.92
C ALA A 905 13.71 -30.13 2.38
N GLY A 906 12.98 -31.22 2.69
CA GLY A 906 12.73 -31.66 4.07
C GLY A 906 11.51 -31.04 4.76
N GLY A 907 10.82 -30.08 4.12
CA GLY A 907 9.63 -29.41 4.64
C GLY A 907 8.32 -30.09 4.25
N GLU A 908 7.23 -29.75 4.93
CA GLU A 908 5.90 -30.33 4.67
C GLU A 908 5.14 -29.53 3.61
N VAL A 909 4.52 -30.23 2.67
CA VAL A 909 3.75 -29.66 1.57
C VAL A 909 2.34 -30.22 1.60
N GLU A 910 1.35 -29.35 1.44
CA GLU A 910 -0.05 -29.76 1.27
C GLU A 910 -0.35 -29.86 -0.23
N VAL A 911 -0.75 -31.03 -0.70
CA VAL A 911 -1.30 -31.22 -2.04
C VAL A 911 -2.80 -31.42 -1.91
N ARG A 912 -3.56 -30.70 -2.74
CA ARG A 912 -5.01 -30.88 -2.87
C ARG A 912 -5.30 -31.38 -4.28
N ALA A 913 -6.07 -32.44 -4.40
CA ALA A 913 -6.49 -32.99 -5.68
C ALA A 913 -8.00 -33.11 -5.77
N ILE A 914 -8.52 -33.12 -6.99
CA ILE A 914 -9.89 -33.41 -7.34
C ILE A 914 -9.84 -34.53 -8.37
N ALA A 915 -10.29 -35.73 -8.01
CA ALA A 915 -10.38 -36.87 -8.89
C ALA A 915 -11.83 -37.19 -9.25
N ALA A 916 -12.08 -37.38 -10.54
CA ALA A 916 -13.34 -37.82 -11.12
C ALA A 916 -13.22 -39.30 -11.58
N GLY A 917 -14.33 -40.02 -11.60
CA GLY A 917 -14.37 -41.43 -11.99
C GLY A 917 -14.17 -42.45 -10.86
N GLU A 918 -14.38 -42.08 -9.59
CA GLU A 918 -14.27 -42.97 -8.42
C GLU A 918 -12.99 -43.84 -8.35
N PRO A 919 -11.81 -43.22 -8.23
CA PRO A 919 -10.59 -43.99 -7.95
C PRO A 919 -10.69 -44.79 -6.65
N ASP A 920 -10.19 -46.02 -6.68
CA ASP A 920 -9.96 -46.86 -5.50
C ASP A 920 -8.91 -46.24 -4.57
N GLN A 921 -7.90 -45.60 -5.17
CA GLN A 921 -6.84 -44.88 -4.46
C GLN A 921 -6.45 -43.61 -5.22
N VAL A 922 -6.22 -42.54 -4.48
CA VAL A 922 -5.55 -41.34 -5.00
C VAL A 922 -4.32 -41.10 -4.15
N TRP A 923 -3.17 -41.03 -4.80
CA TRP A 923 -1.91 -40.79 -4.13
C TRP A 923 -1.09 -39.79 -4.90
N LEU A 924 -0.17 -39.17 -4.19
CA LEU A 924 0.87 -38.36 -4.75
C LEU A 924 2.11 -39.23 -4.95
N GLN A 925 2.65 -39.23 -6.16
CA GLN A 925 3.86 -39.93 -6.51
C GLN A 925 5.04 -38.94 -6.55
N ILE A 926 6.07 -39.21 -5.75
CA ILE A 926 7.32 -38.42 -5.65
C ILE A 926 8.49 -39.39 -5.65
N GLU A 927 9.43 -39.23 -6.59
CA GLU A 927 10.67 -40.04 -6.66
C GLU A 927 10.42 -41.57 -6.63
N GLY A 928 9.26 -42.02 -7.14
CA GLY A 928 8.87 -43.44 -7.15
C GLY A 928 8.20 -43.95 -5.87
N ALA A 929 8.02 -43.10 -4.86
CA ALA A 929 7.25 -43.39 -3.66
C ALA A 929 5.83 -42.82 -3.73
N ASP A 930 4.86 -43.60 -3.25
CA ASP A 930 3.44 -43.28 -3.31
C ASP A 930 2.92 -42.85 -1.93
N TYR A 931 2.40 -41.63 -1.85
CA TYR A 931 1.86 -41.02 -0.63
C TYR A 931 0.34 -40.88 -0.77
N PRO A 932 -0.47 -41.66 -0.03
CA PRO A 932 -1.92 -41.61 -0.16
C PRO A 932 -2.44 -40.22 0.20
N LEU A 933 -3.34 -39.67 -0.62
CA LEU A 933 -4.07 -38.44 -0.31
C LEU A 933 -5.37 -38.81 0.39
N GLU A 934 -5.66 -38.14 1.50
CA GLU A 934 -6.86 -38.40 2.28
C GLU A 934 -8.08 -37.80 1.57
N PRO A 935 -9.17 -38.57 1.39
CA PRO A 935 -10.39 -38.05 0.79
C PRO A 935 -11.03 -37.00 1.71
N LEU A 936 -11.21 -35.79 1.20
CA LEU A 936 -11.91 -34.69 1.87
C LEU A 936 -13.42 -34.63 1.54
N GLY A 937 -13.88 -35.46 0.59
CA GLY A 937 -15.27 -35.51 0.09
C GLY A 937 -15.46 -34.86 -1.30
N ASP A 938 -16.55 -35.22 -2.00
CA ASP A 938 -16.90 -34.74 -3.36
C ASP A 938 -15.79 -34.88 -4.42
N GLY A 939 -15.10 -36.03 -4.41
CA GLY A 939 -13.97 -36.29 -5.32
C GLY A 939 -12.71 -35.49 -4.97
N ARG A 940 -12.69 -34.73 -3.87
CA ARG A 940 -11.50 -34.00 -3.40
C ARG A 940 -10.67 -34.85 -2.46
N TYR A 941 -9.37 -34.70 -2.58
CA TYR A 941 -8.36 -35.37 -1.79
C TYR A 941 -7.37 -34.32 -1.32
N ALA A 942 -6.82 -34.48 -0.12
CA ALA A 942 -5.67 -33.71 0.30
C ALA A 942 -4.74 -34.55 1.14
N GLY A 943 -3.45 -34.27 1.03
CA GLY A 943 -2.45 -34.91 1.85
C GLY A 943 -1.39 -33.89 2.18
N ARG A 944 -0.94 -33.92 3.41
CA ARG A 944 0.31 -33.27 3.79
C ARG A 944 1.39 -34.31 3.86
N PHE A 945 2.50 -34.02 3.20
CA PHE A 945 3.63 -34.94 3.13
C PHE A 945 4.90 -34.14 3.31
N ARG A 946 5.83 -34.76 4.02
CA ARG A 946 7.16 -34.20 4.21
C ARG A 946 8.01 -34.59 3.01
N LEU A 947 8.56 -33.59 2.32
CA LEU A 947 9.50 -33.83 1.24
C LEU A 947 10.76 -34.51 1.78
N PRO A 948 11.33 -35.48 1.06
CA PRO A 948 12.68 -35.96 1.35
C PRO A 948 13.68 -34.79 1.42
N ARG A 949 14.67 -34.88 2.32
CA ARG A 949 15.77 -33.90 2.36
C ARG A 949 16.65 -33.95 1.11
N THR A 950 16.64 -35.08 0.40
CA THR A 950 17.36 -35.32 -0.85
C THR A 950 16.66 -34.74 -2.08
N THR A 951 15.44 -34.20 -1.93
CA THR A 951 14.68 -33.68 -3.08
C THR A 951 15.43 -32.52 -3.74
N PRO A 952 15.70 -32.58 -5.06
CA PRO A 952 16.48 -31.55 -5.75
C PRO A 952 15.81 -30.17 -5.69
N THR A 953 16.62 -29.11 -5.54
CA THR A 953 16.14 -27.73 -5.57
C THR A 953 15.69 -27.33 -6.99
N GLY A 954 14.55 -26.64 -7.08
CA GLY A 954 13.94 -26.20 -8.34
C GLY A 954 12.49 -26.66 -8.51
N PRO A 955 11.85 -26.34 -9.64
CA PRO A 955 10.50 -26.79 -9.91
C PRO A 955 10.48 -28.29 -10.11
N GLN A 956 9.89 -28.96 -9.13
CA GLN A 956 9.57 -30.36 -9.13
C GLN A 956 8.14 -30.55 -9.64
N THR A 957 7.98 -31.48 -10.58
CA THR A 957 6.65 -31.88 -11.03
C THR A 957 6.15 -33.00 -10.12
N LEU A 958 5.17 -32.67 -9.30
CA LEU A 958 4.47 -33.61 -8.45
C LEU A 958 3.34 -34.24 -9.25
N THR A 959 3.31 -35.57 -9.31
CA THR A 959 2.27 -36.30 -10.05
C THR A 959 1.28 -36.88 -9.07
N VAL A 960 0.03 -36.43 -9.13
CA VAL A 960 -1.06 -37.09 -8.42
C VAL A 960 -1.65 -38.15 -9.33
N VAL A 961 -1.71 -39.37 -8.84
CA VAL A 961 -2.28 -40.52 -9.54
C VAL A 961 -3.58 -40.89 -8.86
N ALA A 962 -4.63 -40.99 -9.66
CA ALA A 962 -5.87 -41.64 -9.29
C ALA A 962 -5.88 -43.00 -9.99
N ALA A 963 -6.14 -44.10 -9.28
CA ALA A 963 -6.26 -45.43 -9.88
C ALA A 963 -7.58 -46.10 -9.53
N ARG A 964 -8.10 -46.88 -10.48
CA ARG A 964 -9.31 -47.69 -10.36
C ARG A 964 -9.08 -49.02 -11.07
N GLY A 965 -8.86 -50.10 -10.33
CA GLY A 965 -8.40 -51.39 -10.88
C GLY A 965 -7.07 -51.26 -11.66
N SER A 966 -7.10 -51.57 -12.97
CA SER A 966 -5.94 -51.39 -13.88
C SER A 966 -5.90 -50.03 -14.58
N GLU A 967 -6.91 -49.18 -14.40
CA GLU A 967 -7.01 -47.85 -15.01
C GLU A 967 -6.35 -46.81 -14.10
N THR A 968 -5.51 -45.93 -14.67
CA THR A 968 -4.84 -44.86 -13.92
C THR A 968 -4.96 -43.52 -14.64
N ALA A 969 -5.22 -42.45 -13.89
CA ALA A 969 -5.23 -41.09 -14.37
C ALA A 969 -4.18 -40.26 -13.61
N ARG A 970 -3.49 -39.36 -14.32
CA ARG A 970 -2.38 -38.59 -13.77
C ARG A 970 -2.62 -37.10 -13.92
N GLY A 971 -2.43 -36.34 -12.85
CA GLY A 971 -2.51 -34.89 -12.80
C GLY A 971 -1.21 -34.32 -12.25
N ALA A 972 -0.64 -33.33 -12.94
CA ALA A 972 0.66 -32.76 -12.58
C ALA A 972 0.52 -31.37 -11.94
N VAL A 973 1.29 -31.10 -10.89
CA VAL A 973 1.47 -29.76 -10.31
C VAL A 973 2.95 -29.44 -10.13
N VAL A 974 3.30 -28.18 -10.35
CA VAL A 974 4.69 -27.71 -10.24
C VAL A 974 4.91 -27.08 -8.87
N LEU A 975 5.80 -27.68 -8.08
CA LEU A 975 6.26 -27.20 -6.79
C LEU A 975 7.70 -26.71 -6.92
N THR A 976 8.00 -25.47 -6.54
CA THR A 976 9.39 -25.01 -6.47
C THR A 976 10.02 -25.37 -5.12
N VAL A 977 10.96 -26.31 -5.12
CA VAL A 977 11.72 -26.71 -3.93
C VAL A 977 12.92 -25.78 -3.77
N VAL A 978 13.10 -25.21 -2.58
CA VAL A 978 14.20 -24.29 -2.24
C VAL A 978 15.01 -24.84 -1.09
N GLU A 979 16.30 -24.52 -1.04
CA GLU A 979 17.15 -24.85 0.09
C GLU A 979 17.02 -23.77 1.16
N ARG A 980 16.45 -24.11 2.33
CA ARG A 980 16.33 -23.20 3.47
C ARG A 980 16.23 -23.96 4.79
N PRO A 981 16.56 -23.32 5.93
CA PRO A 981 16.38 -23.94 7.25
C PRO A 981 14.93 -24.42 7.46
N LEU A 982 14.78 -25.63 7.99
CA LEU A 982 13.47 -26.22 8.29
C LEU A 982 12.78 -25.60 9.51
N TYR A 983 13.37 -24.57 10.09
CA TYR A 983 12.84 -23.88 11.25
C TYR A 983 13.22 -22.40 11.23
N THR A 984 12.48 -21.64 12.03
CA THR A 984 12.79 -20.25 12.40
C THR A 984 12.81 -20.14 13.91
N LEU A 985 13.80 -19.44 14.47
CA LEU A 985 14.00 -19.29 15.91
C LEU A 985 14.06 -17.79 16.26
N ASP A 986 13.20 -17.34 17.19
CA ASP A 986 13.05 -15.95 17.63
C ASP A 986 13.05 -15.91 19.17
N PRO A 987 13.73 -14.97 19.87
CA PRO A 987 14.59 -13.87 19.39
C PRO A 987 16.07 -14.23 19.23
N ALA A 988 16.74 -13.54 18.29
CA ALA A 988 18.17 -13.70 17.98
C ALA A 988 19.14 -13.00 18.96
N LYS A 989 18.63 -12.26 19.97
CA LYS A 989 19.43 -11.53 20.96
C LYS A 989 18.93 -11.83 22.37
N ILE A 990 19.84 -12.27 23.24
CA ILE A 990 19.55 -12.74 24.60
C ILE A 990 20.58 -12.09 25.53
N THR A 991 20.19 -11.72 26.74
CA THR A 991 21.08 -11.09 27.72
C THR A 991 21.47 -12.10 28.80
N VAL A 992 22.73 -12.10 29.25
CA VAL A 992 23.15 -12.94 30.39
C VAL A 992 22.35 -12.57 31.64
N GLY A 993 21.80 -13.58 32.32
CA GLY A 993 21.11 -13.44 33.61
C GLY A 993 19.60 -13.20 33.54
N GLU A 994 19.01 -12.97 32.37
CA GLU A 994 17.56 -12.80 32.19
C GLU A 994 16.92 -14.03 31.53
N ALA A 995 15.71 -14.40 31.95
CA ALA A 995 14.94 -15.48 31.33
C ALA A 995 14.23 -14.98 30.07
N HIS A 996 14.63 -15.49 28.92
CA HIS A 996 14.06 -15.13 27.62
C HIS A 996 13.14 -16.25 27.11
N ALA A 997 11.99 -15.86 26.54
CA ALA A 997 11.13 -16.79 25.82
C ALA A 997 11.73 -17.06 24.44
N LEU A 998 12.03 -18.32 24.16
CA LEU A 998 12.44 -18.80 22.84
C LEU A 998 11.22 -19.36 22.13
N SER A 999 10.99 -18.91 20.89
CA SER A 999 9.94 -19.40 20.01
C SER A 999 10.58 -20.01 18.77
N LEU A 1000 10.31 -21.29 18.54
CA LEU A 1000 10.77 -22.03 17.38
C LEU A 1000 9.57 -22.43 16.53
N LYS A 1001 9.59 -22.11 15.25
CA LYS A 1001 8.56 -22.51 14.28
C LYS A 1001 9.18 -23.39 13.21
N LEU A 1002 8.71 -24.63 13.12
CA LEU A 1002 9.09 -25.63 12.14
C LEU A 1002 8.29 -25.45 10.83
N LEU A 1003 8.89 -25.91 9.73
CA LEU A 1003 8.26 -26.04 8.41
C LEU A 1003 7.62 -27.42 8.18
N PHE A 1004 7.60 -28.26 9.22
CA PHE A 1004 6.98 -29.58 9.22
C PHE A 1004 6.41 -29.85 10.62
N HIS A 1005 5.40 -30.70 10.71
CA HIS A 1005 4.83 -31.10 11.98
C HIS A 1005 5.79 -32.03 12.75
N ALA A 1006 6.07 -31.72 14.02
CA ALA A 1006 6.84 -32.57 14.93
C ALA A 1006 6.00 -33.00 16.15
N ARG A 1007 6.37 -34.09 16.82
CA ARG A 1007 5.73 -34.57 18.06
C ARG A 1007 6.50 -34.16 19.32
N GLN A 1008 7.81 -34.01 19.22
CA GLN A 1008 8.69 -33.54 20.29
C GLN A 1008 9.81 -32.68 19.70
N VAL A 1009 10.10 -31.54 20.33
CA VAL A 1009 11.24 -30.70 19.96
C VAL A 1009 12.10 -30.39 21.18
N ARG A 1010 13.39 -30.66 21.04
CA ARG A 1010 14.43 -30.27 22.00
C ARG A 1010 15.36 -29.27 21.35
N LEU A 1011 15.89 -28.36 22.14
CA LEU A 1011 16.87 -27.38 21.70
C LEU A 1011 18.18 -27.64 22.43
N LYS A 1012 19.20 -28.14 21.72
CA LYS A 1012 20.57 -28.24 22.26
C LYS A 1012 21.22 -26.87 22.16
N ILE A 1013 21.62 -26.28 23.28
CA ILE A 1013 22.24 -24.96 23.37
C ILE A 1013 23.59 -25.14 24.08
N GLY A 1014 24.68 -25.24 23.30
CA GLY A 1014 25.96 -25.71 23.84
C GLY A 1014 25.85 -27.12 24.42
N GLU A 1015 26.16 -27.29 25.71
CA GLU A 1015 26.01 -28.55 26.47
C GLU A 1015 24.61 -28.70 27.12
N GLU A 1016 23.77 -27.66 27.11
CA GLU A 1016 22.44 -27.69 27.72
C GLU A 1016 21.39 -28.23 26.73
N VAL A 1017 20.43 -29.03 27.22
CA VAL A 1017 19.29 -29.52 26.43
C VAL A 1017 18.00 -28.97 27.01
N LEU A 1018 17.24 -28.25 26.20
CA LEU A 1018 16.00 -27.61 26.60
C LEU A 1018 14.81 -28.27 25.89
N GLU A 1019 13.87 -28.84 26.66
CA GLU A 1019 12.60 -29.33 26.11
C GLU A 1019 11.69 -28.15 25.74
N MET A 1020 11.11 -28.18 24.54
CA MET A 1020 10.17 -27.17 24.08
C MET A 1020 8.72 -27.67 24.20
N THR A 1021 7.81 -26.77 24.57
CA THR A 1021 6.37 -27.04 24.65
C THR A 1021 5.71 -26.70 23.32
N SER A 1022 4.91 -27.63 22.78
CA SER A 1022 4.18 -27.44 21.52
C SER A 1022 2.94 -26.57 21.68
N GLU A 1023 2.67 -25.68 20.72
CA GLU A 1023 1.36 -25.00 20.61
C GLU A 1023 0.42 -25.72 19.63
N ASP A 1024 0.95 -26.15 18.48
CA ASP A 1024 0.17 -26.72 17.37
C ASP A 1024 0.95 -27.77 16.55
N GLY A 1025 2.05 -28.32 17.09
CA GLY A 1025 2.95 -29.25 16.38
C GLY A 1025 3.94 -28.57 15.43
N TYR A 1026 3.68 -27.32 15.01
CA TYR A 1026 4.58 -26.52 14.17
C TYR A 1026 5.29 -25.43 14.97
N ARG A 1027 4.66 -24.87 16.01
CA ARG A 1027 5.22 -23.83 16.89
C ARG A 1027 5.52 -24.39 18.26
N TRP A 1028 6.68 -24.01 18.76
CA TRP A 1028 7.28 -24.54 19.96
C TRP A 1028 7.85 -23.40 20.80
N ARG A 1029 7.64 -23.45 22.12
CA ARG A 1029 8.15 -22.43 23.04
C ARG A 1029 8.91 -23.02 24.20
N ALA A 1030 9.93 -22.30 24.67
CA ALA A 1030 10.65 -22.61 25.89
C ALA A 1030 11.15 -21.33 26.56
N ARG A 1031 11.58 -21.42 27.82
CA ARG A 1031 12.30 -20.33 28.49
C ARG A 1031 13.73 -20.75 28.74
N TRP A 1032 14.67 -19.86 28.43
CA TRP A 1032 16.10 -20.11 28.62
C TRP A 1032 16.78 -18.88 29.22
N THR A 1033 17.75 -19.12 30.11
CA THR A 1033 18.55 -18.08 30.78
C THR A 1033 20.02 -18.32 30.48
N ALA A 1034 20.63 -17.42 29.73
CA ALA A 1034 22.03 -17.57 29.34
C ALA A 1034 22.98 -17.23 30.50
N ARG A 1035 24.01 -18.05 30.71
CA ARG A 1035 25.00 -17.91 31.80
C ARG A 1035 26.27 -17.17 31.40
N GLN A 1036 26.61 -17.15 30.12
CA GLN A 1036 27.83 -16.55 29.58
C GLN A 1036 27.53 -15.79 28.28
N ALA A 1037 28.25 -14.70 28.04
CA ALA A 1037 28.12 -13.90 26.82
C ALA A 1037 28.97 -14.50 25.68
N GLY A 1038 28.51 -14.35 24.44
CA GLY A 1038 29.18 -14.90 23.25
C GLY A 1038 28.18 -15.45 22.23
N GLU A 1039 28.70 -15.97 21.12
CA GLU A 1039 27.91 -16.77 20.19
C GLU A 1039 27.75 -18.18 20.73
N VAL A 1040 26.50 -18.62 20.93
CA VAL A 1040 26.19 -19.98 21.39
C VAL A 1040 25.56 -20.75 20.23
N ALA A 1041 26.13 -21.91 19.91
CA ALA A 1041 25.57 -22.81 18.91
C ALA A 1041 24.27 -23.42 19.42
N VAL A 1042 23.26 -23.41 18.57
CA VAL A 1042 21.93 -23.93 18.87
C VAL A 1042 21.53 -24.92 17.80
N GLN A 1043 21.18 -26.12 18.23
CA GLN A 1043 20.78 -27.20 17.35
C GLN A 1043 19.41 -27.72 17.79
N PRO A 1044 18.34 -27.42 17.03
CA PRO A 1044 17.05 -28.04 17.27
C PRO A 1044 17.11 -29.51 16.89
N VAL A 1045 16.52 -30.35 17.73
CA VAL A 1045 16.29 -31.77 17.50
C VAL A 1045 14.79 -31.99 17.54
N ALA A 1046 14.19 -32.27 16.40
CA ALA A 1046 12.75 -32.52 16.26
C ALA A 1046 12.53 -34.00 15.98
N ASP A 1047 11.76 -34.69 16.82
CA ASP A 1047 11.48 -36.14 16.73
C ASP A 1047 12.74 -37.02 16.58
N GLY A 1048 13.84 -36.61 17.24
CA GLY A 1048 15.14 -37.30 17.16
C GLY A 1048 15.99 -36.92 15.95
N GLU A 1049 15.47 -36.12 15.02
CA GLU A 1049 16.20 -35.60 13.86
C GLU A 1049 16.92 -34.29 14.19
N GLU A 1050 18.23 -34.25 13.98
CA GLU A 1050 19.01 -33.03 14.13
C GLU A 1050 18.80 -32.08 12.94
N LEU A 1051 18.33 -30.87 13.22
CA LEU A 1051 18.19 -29.80 12.23
C LEU A 1051 19.48 -29.00 12.12
N ALA A 1052 19.65 -28.28 11.01
CA ALA A 1052 20.85 -27.47 10.77
C ALA A 1052 21.12 -26.51 11.95
N PRO A 1053 22.35 -26.48 12.49
CA PRO A 1053 22.66 -25.63 13.63
C PRO A 1053 22.57 -24.15 13.26
N SER A 1054 22.08 -23.35 14.20
CA SER A 1054 22.07 -21.89 14.14
C SER A 1054 22.90 -21.33 15.30
N LYS A 1055 23.04 -20.00 15.36
CA LYS A 1055 23.75 -19.31 16.44
C LYS A 1055 22.84 -18.31 17.12
N LEU A 1056 22.82 -18.33 18.45
CA LEU A 1056 22.23 -17.27 19.26
C LEU A 1056 23.34 -16.34 19.74
N LEU A 1057 23.13 -15.03 19.61
CA LEU A 1057 24.04 -14.04 20.16
C LEU A 1057 23.61 -13.69 21.58
N VAL A 1058 24.44 -14.06 22.56
CA VAL A 1058 24.24 -13.69 23.96
C VAL A 1058 25.09 -12.47 24.29
N LEU A 1059 24.44 -11.39 24.68
CA LEU A 1059 25.08 -10.14 25.09
C LEU A 1059 25.40 -10.17 26.59
N PRO A 1060 26.53 -9.55 27.02
CA PRO A 1060 26.84 -9.44 28.45
C PRO A 1060 25.72 -8.74 29.21
N GLY A 1061 25.41 -9.26 30.40
CA GLY A 1061 24.45 -8.66 31.32
C GLY A 1061 24.88 -7.25 31.72
N ARG A 1062 23.91 -6.40 32.03
CA ARG A 1062 24.18 -5.04 32.55
C ARG A 1062 25.10 -5.16 33.78
N SER A 1063 26.17 -4.38 33.84
CA SER A 1063 27.02 -4.34 35.04
C SER A 1063 26.23 -3.77 36.22
N GLU A 1064 26.56 -4.16 37.46
CA GLU A 1064 25.95 -3.60 38.68
C GLU A 1064 26.03 -2.06 38.75
N ALA A 1065 26.98 -1.45 38.03
CA ALA A 1065 27.11 0.00 37.89
C ALA A 1065 25.99 0.65 37.05
N GLN A 1066 25.34 -0.11 36.16
CA GLN A 1066 24.19 0.32 35.34
C GLN A 1066 22.85 0.05 36.02
N GLN A 1067 22.74 -0.94 36.90
CA GLN A 1067 21.52 -1.19 37.69
C GLN A 1067 21.31 -0.15 38.80
N ARG A 1068 22.37 0.48 39.33
CA ARG A 1068 22.25 1.56 40.31
C ARG A 1068 21.93 2.95 39.72
N ARG A 1069 21.71 3.05 38.40
CA ARG A 1069 21.56 4.33 37.69
C ARG A 1069 20.23 4.54 36.97
N ASP A 1070 19.20 3.75 37.27
CA ASP A 1070 17.82 4.11 36.94
C ASP A 1070 16.92 3.84 38.15
N PRO A 1071 16.11 4.82 38.63
CA PRO A 1071 15.06 4.62 39.62
C PRO A 1071 13.85 3.86 39.05
#